data_AF-A0A958GVF8-F1
#
_entry.id   AF-A0A958GVF8-F1
#
_cell.length_a   1.000
_cell.length_b   1.000
_cell.length_c   1.000
_cell.angle_alpha   90.00
_cell.angle_beta   90.00
_cell.angle_gamma   90.00
#
_symmetry.space_group_name_H-M   'P 1'
#
loop_
_entity.id
_entity.type
_entity.pdbx_description
1 polymer ?
#
loop_
_entity_poly.entity_id
_entity_poly.type
_entity_poly.pdbx_seq_one_letter_code
_entity_poly.pdbx_strand_id
1 'polypeptide(L)'
;MRAFPPRLLPSGLLLGLLLAGSQRPWPAQAQAGPPPEAYARISTWLPDPQPRQPGEFGTVAGVDVADDQVFVVDRANASIEVLDAQGTPRLRFGAPGTLAGQLNAPTDVAVADGRAYVVDAGNGRVQVFDASSGRFLATWERLGRPHGIAASEAGLVYVSDAEAPRITVLDRAGVLQARWGPDGQGGAPLVAPRGLDLDPVTGELLVADIGANRILRLSAAGALVRSLAPPNESDDYTAFDLASSGDGVYAATSGGISIYERGQLSFRADRPVGLAGIAIGPGEGLVAAQNDAWALSSGVLGYPRRSQLDRAFGAGSTTQFWGDLPVAAGSLDGPRRVAATEDGGAFLADGWPRVQRWLAAGRPGAQARADDAVDLVAAPGGDVYIVSGHGLRRVSDRGDLRWRWELPSFDAWLAAGARAGDGLWVLDSARGRLLRFGPDGRDAQGRPGPAVEIAVDGLLVDIAAAAGSLLLADRASGQLRLLADDGSELARWAAPGQVTRLAASRDGAGWFALTDDGWIWKFDAAGSLRAAWDGAPSGAPVDLDVAPSGVVLVADGLGDRIFGYALAPGLDAPRPPRPGDRCDLLPDKVAAPARVASGEPVEVTLRLSGDCPSEALALDVLLVLDQSGSMEGPKLEAARAAAIDFVAELDYRQVQAGALLFATQIDLAQRLTDDPLALMRAISSASAGGGTNIAGALAEARDELLGRRARPGAAKAIVLLTDGKPEGGFDPIGQARDEARLTREAGVALYTIGLGGDIDRALMREMAGDAARYFEAPGAAELARIYRGIARRLVTASLLETITVIDEIPSNMTYVTDSARPPARWDGRRLTWTLGRTSPAGFELRYQLLPQQVGTWPTNVAAAGDYVDGIGFAGRVIFPVPEVEVYGSRVAYLPALFQRECPEQRSDIVVLIDTSSSMDDRNTADGQSKLEAAVRAARDFLGFLALPADRAAIVGFNGEATQVQGLTGDRAALQAALGRLPRSPGTRIDLGLAAARAELSGPGHDPRNLPVIVLLTDGRPAGGTEAAVQAEVQALRAAGLFVFTIGLGADADGALLIEIAGAPGRYSYAPDQRALSAVYQAIAWSLPCR
;
A
#
# COMPACT_ATOMS: atom_id res chain seq x y z
N MET A 1 39.73 -38.65 76.02
CA MET A 1 41.17 -38.69 75.66
C MET A 1 41.30 -38.98 74.15
N ARG A 2 42.53 -39.05 73.60
CA ARG A 2 42.83 -39.23 72.16
C ARG A 2 42.61 -40.69 71.66
N ALA A 3 42.64 -40.85 70.33
CA ALA A 3 43.01 -42.05 69.54
C ALA A 3 41.97 -43.19 69.39
N PHE A 4 41.59 -43.68 68.20
CA PHE A 4 42.33 -44.30 67.04
C PHE A 4 42.75 -45.79 67.32
N PRO A 5 42.94 -46.71 66.33
CA PRO A 5 42.06 -47.16 65.20
C PRO A 5 42.22 -48.72 64.94
N PRO A 6 42.61 -49.29 63.75
CA PRO A 6 42.12 -49.28 62.34
C PRO A 6 41.82 -50.72 61.78
N ARG A 7 41.75 -50.88 60.42
CA ARG A 7 42.05 -52.05 59.50
C ARG A 7 40.85 -52.41 58.56
N LEU A 8 41.00 -52.86 57.29
CA LEU A 8 42.14 -53.07 56.37
C LEU A 8 41.69 -53.10 54.87
N LEU A 9 42.65 -53.06 53.93
CA LEU A 9 42.56 -53.25 52.44
C LEU A 9 43.26 -54.59 52.05
N PRO A 10 43.50 -55.04 50.77
CA PRO A 10 43.48 -54.39 49.43
C PRO A 10 42.82 -55.28 48.31
N SER A 11 43.00 -55.25 46.96
CA SER A 11 43.51 -54.34 45.88
C SER A 11 43.14 -54.92 44.48
N GLY A 12 43.15 -54.11 43.40
CA GLY A 12 43.12 -54.56 41.98
C GLY A 12 43.41 -53.41 41.00
N LEU A 13 44.04 -53.66 39.85
CA LEU A 13 44.64 -52.68 38.90
C LEU A 13 44.67 -53.25 37.47
N LEU A 14 44.79 -52.49 36.36
CA LEU A 14 44.84 -51.03 36.11
C LEU A 14 43.47 -50.60 35.49
N LEU A 15 43.24 -49.80 34.42
CA LEU A 15 43.93 -48.86 33.49
C LEU A 15 42.79 -48.09 32.75
N GLY A 16 42.82 -46.80 32.34
CA GLY A 16 43.70 -45.64 32.56
C GLY A 16 43.48 -44.57 31.46
N LEU A 17 43.71 -43.28 31.75
CA LEU A 17 43.34 -42.07 30.95
C LEU A 17 41.79 -41.82 30.84
N LEU A 18 41.27 -40.58 30.84
CA LEU A 18 41.88 -39.24 30.90
C LEU A 18 41.04 -38.28 31.79
N LEU A 19 41.68 -37.19 32.23
CA LEU A 19 41.14 -36.13 33.07
C LEU A 19 40.21 -35.18 32.29
N ALA A 20 39.11 -34.73 32.90
CA ALA A 20 38.94 -33.33 33.31
C ALA A 20 37.58 -33.12 34.00
N GLY A 21 37.57 -32.49 35.18
CA GLY A 21 36.35 -32.03 35.84
C GLY A 21 36.20 -30.52 35.73
N SER A 22 35.14 -30.04 35.10
CA SER A 22 34.78 -28.62 35.07
C SER A 22 33.27 -28.39 35.13
N GLN A 23 32.61 -28.95 36.16
CA GLN A 23 31.38 -28.33 36.67
C GLN A 23 31.73 -26.94 37.25
N ARG A 24 31.82 -25.94 36.38
CA ARG A 24 31.56 -24.56 36.78
C ARG A 24 30.04 -24.40 36.83
N PRO A 25 29.46 -23.95 37.94
CA PRO A 25 28.01 -23.78 38.03
C PRO A 25 27.54 -22.65 37.10
N TRP A 26 26.24 -22.63 36.81
CA TRP A 26 25.53 -21.41 36.44
C TRP A 26 25.95 -20.25 37.37
N PRO A 27 26.02 -19.00 36.88
CA PRO A 27 25.83 -17.84 37.74
C PRO A 27 24.41 -17.91 38.33
N ALA A 28 24.29 -18.51 39.52
CA ALA A 28 23.01 -18.68 40.18
C ALA A 28 22.43 -17.32 40.58
N GLN A 29 21.21 -17.05 40.12
CA GLN A 29 20.34 -15.95 40.55
C GLN A 29 20.89 -14.52 40.34
N ALA A 30 20.74 -14.03 39.11
CA ALA A 30 20.65 -12.60 38.80
C ALA A 30 19.25 -12.17 38.32
N GLN A 31 18.18 -12.93 38.63
CA GLN A 31 16.79 -12.41 38.60
C GLN A 31 16.47 -11.77 39.96
N ALA A 32 17.19 -10.69 40.27
CA ALA A 32 17.10 -9.96 41.54
C ALA A 32 16.23 -8.70 41.38
N GLY A 33 14.90 -8.90 41.30
CA GLY A 33 13.92 -7.83 41.08
C GLY A 33 13.55 -7.62 39.60
N PRO A 34 12.73 -6.60 39.28
CA PRO A 34 12.55 -6.13 37.91
C PRO A 34 13.86 -5.49 37.38
N PRO A 35 13.97 -5.21 36.07
CA PRO A 35 15.15 -4.54 35.52
C PRO A 35 15.43 -3.18 36.21
N PRO A 36 16.69 -2.76 36.41
CA PRO A 36 17.02 -1.50 37.07
C PRO A 36 16.67 -0.23 36.26
N GLU A 37 16.37 -0.37 34.96
CA GLU A 37 16.04 0.73 34.06
C GLU A 37 14.68 0.49 33.39
N ALA A 38 13.86 1.55 33.31
CA ALA A 38 12.58 1.56 32.61
C ALA A 38 12.65 2.48 31.39
N TYR A 39 12.01 2.10 30.29
CA TYR A 39 11.89 2.90 29.08
C TYR A 39 10.43 3.30 28.86
N ALA A 40 10.20 4.53 28.40
CA ALA A 40 8.86 5.05 28.07
C ALA A 40 8.83 5.52 26.61
N ARG A 41 7.67 5.31 25.95
CA ARG A 41 7.42 5.87 24.62
C ARG A 41 7.24 7.38 24.72
N ILE A 42 8.12 8.13 24.06
CA ILE A 42 8.12 9.60 24.02
C ILE A 42 7.58 10.16 22.69
N SER A 43 7.54 9.35 21.62
CA SER A 43 6.97 9.75 20.34
C SER A 43 6.39 8.57 19.56
N THR A 44 5.42 8.87 18.70
CA THR A 44 4.98 8.02 17.60
C THR A 44 5.05 8.88 16.33
N TRP A 45 5.76 8.42 15.31
CA TRP A 45 5.76 9.02 13.97
C TRP A 45 4.72 8.27 13.15
N LEU A 46 3.78 9.00 12.54
CA LEU A 46 2.67 8.47 11.75
C LEU A 46 2.88 8.83 10.28
N PRO A 47 2.15 8.22 9.33
CA PRO A 47 2.17 8.64 7.94
C PRO A 47 1.73 10.11 7.81
N ASP A 48 2.51 10.92 7.10
CA ASP A 48 2.26 12.34 6.79
C ASP A 48 2.51 12.58 5.28
N PRO A 49 1.66 12.08 4.37
CA PRO A 49 1.92 12.11 2.94
C PRO A 49 1.96 13.54 2.38
N GLN A 50 3.14 13.96 1.92
CA GLN A 50 3.37 15.29 1.37
C GLN A 50 2.79 15.40 -0.07
N PRO A 51 2.50 16.61 -0.56
CA PRO A 51 2.18 16.82 -1.97
C PRO A 51 3.35 16.37 -2.86
N ARG A 52 3.08 15.48 -3.83
CA ARG A 52 4.08 15.00 -4.80
C ARG A 52 4.69 16.15 -5.57
N GLN A 53 6.02 16.20 -5.59
CA GLN A 53 6.79 17.19 -6.33
C GLN A 53 6.70 16.93 -7.86
N PRO A 54 6.99 17.93 -8.71
CA PRO A 54 7.14 17.71 -10.14
C PRO A 54 8.17 16.60 -10.43
N GLY A 55 7.79 15.62 -11.25
CA GLY A 55 8.60 14.43 -11.54
C GLY A 55 8.44 13.25 -10.56
N GLU A 56 7.70 13.38 -9.46
CA GLU A 56 7.27 12.23 -8.62
C GLU A 56 6.01 11.57 -9.21
N PHE A 57 6.15 10.95 -10.39
CA PHE A 57 5.04 10.38 -11.16
C PHE A 57 4.19 9.39 -10.34
N GLY A 58 2.87 9.50 -10.48
CA GLY A 58 1.91 8.56 -9.88
C GLY A 58 1.56 7.42 -10.83
N THR A 59 1.12 7.74 -12.04
CA THR A 59 0.92 6.77 -13.13
C THR A 59 1.01 7.50 -14.46
N VAL A 60 2.11 7.34 -15.20
CA VAL A 60 2.25 7.94 -16.53
C VAL A 60 1.30 7.31 -17.54
N ALA A 61 0.87 8.05 -18.56
CA ALA A 61 0.04 7.55 -19.66
C ALA A 61 0.64 7.95 -21.02
N GLY A 62 -0.07 8.73 -21.85
CA GLY A 62 0.49 9.31 -23.08
C GLY A 62 1.67 10.26 -22.81
N VAL A 63 2.53 10.41 -23.82
CA VAL A 63 3.72 11.28 -23.80
C VAL A 63 3.93 11.86 -25.20
N ASP A 64 4.30 13.13 -25.30
CA ASP A 64 4.59 13.81 -26.57
C ASP A 64 5.75 14.82 -26.43
N VAL A 65 6.32 15.30 -27.53
CA VAL A 65 7.57 16.09 -27.57
C VAL A 65 7.46 17.28 -28.52
N ALA A 66 7.69 18.48 -27.99
CA ALA A 66 7.77 19.72 -28.76
C ALA A 66 8.87 20.63 -28.22
N ASP A 67 9.62 21.32 -29.10
CA ASP A 67 10.72 22.24 -28.75
C ASP A 67 11.77 21.66 -27.77
N ASP A 68 12.15 20.39 -27.97
CA ASP A 68 13.01 19.57 -27.09
C ASP A 68 12.48 19.44 -25.62
N GLN A 69 11.20 19.75 -25.38
CA GLN A 69 10.49 19.50 -24.13
C GLN A 69 9.60 18.26 -24.24
N VAL A 70 9.49 17.50 -23.16
CA VAL A 70 8.73 16.24 -23.10
C VAL A 70 7.50 16.41 -22.20
N PHE A 71 6.31 16.32 -22.77
CA PHE A 71 5.03 16.49 -22.09
C PHE A 71 4.48 15.11 -21.72
N VAL A 72 4.26 14.87 -20.43
CA VAL A 72 3.90 13.55 -19.87
C VAL A 72 2.57 13.64 -19.15
N VAL A 73 1.60 12.80 -19.51
CA VAL A 73 0.35 12.67 -18.76
C VAL A 73 0.60 11.89 -17.48
N ASP A 74 0.46 12.53 -16.32
CA ASP A 74 0.31 11.83 -15.05
C ASP A 74 -1.18 11.63 -14.74
N ARG A 75 -1.65 10.42 -15.02
CA ARG A 75 -3.03 9.98 -14.86
C ARG A 75 -3.48 9.97 -13.41
N ALA A 76 -2.60 9.64 -12.47
CA ALA A 76 -2.92 9.53 -11.05
C ALA A 76 -2.94 10.90 -10.36
N ASN A 77 -2.01 11.79 -10.73
CA ASN A 77 -2.00 13.17 -10.23
C ASN A 77 -2.95 14.11 -11.00
N ALA A 78 -3.57 13.63 -12.08
CA ALA A 78 -4.44 14.39 -12.97
C ALA A 78 -3.77 15.69 -13.47
N SER A 79 -2.53 15.57 -13.93
CA SER A 79 -1.68 16.68 -14.36
C SER A 79 -0.86 16.31 -15.59
N ILE A 80 -0.44 17.32 -16.35
CA ILE A 80 0.68 17.20 -17.30
C ILE A 80 1.95 17.69 -16.62
N GLU A 81 3.01 16.88 -16.68
CA GLU A 81 4.37 17.26 -16.33
C GLU A 81 5.13 17.60 -17.61
N VAL A 82 5.92 18.66 -17.61
CA VAL A 82 6.77 19.07 -18.74
C VAL A 82 8.23 18.96 -18.30
N LEU A 83 8.97 18.05 -18.93
CA LEU A 83 10.40 17.85 -18.72
C LEU A 83 11.21 18.57 -19.82
N ASP A 84 12.50 18.77 -19.58
CA ASP A 84 13.47 19.03 -20.66
C ASP A 84 14.07 17.73 -21.23
N ALA A 85 14.87 17.85 -22.29
CA ALA A 85 15.62 16.76 -22.92
C ALA A 85 16.68 16.08 -22.02
N GLN A 86 16.75 16.38 -20.71
CA GLN A 86 17.54 15.67 -19.71
C GLN A 86 16.65 15.03 -18.63
N GLY A 87 15.32 15.13 -18.76
CA GLY A 87 14.34 14.62 -17.80
C GLY A 87 14.05 15.57 -16.63
N THR A 88 14.58 16.80 -16.64
CA THR A 88 14.40 17.75 -15.52
C THR A 88 13.00 18.36 -15.59
N PRO A 89 12.17 18.27 -14.53
CA PRO A 89 10.88 18.93 -14.49
C PRO A 89 10.99 20.46 -14.63
N ARG A 90 10.20 21.04 -15.53
CA ARG A 90 10.18 22.48 -15.84
C ARG A 90 8.85 23.15 -15.49
N LEU A 91 7.73 22.45 -15.68
CA LEU A 91 6.38 22.96 -15.49
C LEU A 91 5.43 21.81 -15.19
N ARG A 92 4.41 22.05 -14.34
CA ARG A 92 3.28 21.15 -14.10
C ARG A 92 1.98 21.93 -14.26
N PHE A 93 0.98 21.37 -14.92
CA PHE A 93 -0.35 21.98 -15.04
C PHE A 93 -1.47 20.93 -15.05
N GLY A 94 -2.71 21.38 -14.84
CA GLY A 94 -3.82 20.50 -14.47
C GLY A 94 -3.90 20.28 -12.95
N ALA A 95 -5.06 19.82 -12.50
CA ALA A 95 -5.33 19.41 -11.11
C ALA A 95 -6.57 18.50 -11.09
N PRO A 96 -6.76 17.61 -10.09
CA PRO A 96 -7.94 16.76 -10.01
C PRO A 96 -9.27 17.54 -10.00
N GLY A 97 -10.23 17.14 -10.84
CA GLY A 97 -11.61 17.66 -10.80
C GLY A 97 -12.33 17.70 -12.15
N THR A 98 -13.33 18.59 -12.24
CA THR A 98 -14.27 18.68 -13.36
C THR A 98 -14.43 20.08 -13.95
N LEU A 99 -13.86 21.11 -13.32
CA LEU A 99 -13.90 22.49 -13.82
C LEU A 99 -12.93 22.70 -15.00
N ALA A 100 -12.97 23.89 -15.59
CA ALA A 100 -12.00 24.33 -16.58
C ALA A 100 -10.57 24.28 -16.01
N GLY A 101 -9.65 23.61 -16.71
CA GLY A 101 -8.28 23.39 -16.26
C GLY A 101 -8.09 22.27 -15.22
N GLN A 102 -9.17 21.63 -14.76
CA GLN A 102 -9.10 20.44 -13.90
C GLN A 102 -9.31 19.17 -14.73
N LEU A 103 -8.54 18.10 -14.47
CA LEU A 103 -8.55 16.84 -15.20
C LEU A 103 -9.09 15.70 -14.31
N ASN A 104 -9.62 14.66 -14.95
CA ASN A 104 -10.10 13.45 -14.31
C ASN A 104 -9.66 12.22 -15.12
N ALA A 105 -8.75 11.43 -14.55
CA ALA A 105 -8.17 10.26 -15.19
C ALA A 105 -7.76 10.52 -16.66
N PRO A 106 -6.88 11.51 -16.93
CA PRO A 106 -6.42 11.80 -18.28
C PRO A 106 -5.67 10.60 -18.87
N THR A 107 -5.68 10.48 -20.19
CA THR A 107 -5.10 9.32 -20.92
C THR A 107 -3.96 9.71 -21.84
N ASP A 108 -4.05 10.86 -22.51
CA ASP A 108 -3.14 11.19 -23.61
C ASP A 108 -2.99 12.70 -23.83
N VAL A 109 -1.91 13.12 -24.49
CA VAL A 109 -1.58 14.52 -24.79
C VAL A 109 -0.93 14.63 -26.18
N ALA A 110 -1.33 15.64 -26.96
CA ALA A 110 -0.62 16.03 -28.17
C ALA A 110 -0.27 17.53 -28.13
N VAL A 111 0.87 17.91 -28.69
CA VAL A 111 1.43 19.26 -28.60
C VAL A 111 1.76 19.80 -29.99
N ALA A 112 1.00 20.80 -30.44
CA ALA A 112 1.18 21.44 -31.74
C ALA A 112 0.70 22.90 -31.74
N ASP A 113 1.31 23.74 -32.57
CA ASP A 113 0.94 25.15 -32.80
C ASP A 113 0.77 25.91 -31.47
N GLY A 114 1.77 25.75 -30.59
CA GLY A 114 1.89 26.36 -29.26
C GLY A 114 0.87 25.88 -28.21
N ARG A 115 0.18 24.76 -28.44
CA ARG A 115 -0.86 24.23 -27.54
C ARG A 115 -0.59 22.78 -27.15
N ALA A 116 -0.85 22.45 -25.89
CA ALA A 116 -1.04 21.08 -25.44
C ALA A 116 -2.55 20.77 -25.41
N TYR A 117 -2.96 19.74 -26.14
CA TYR A 117 -4.33 19.21 -26.18
C TYR A 117 -4.36 17.93 -25.35
N VAL A 118 -5.04 17.96 -24.20
CA VAL A 118 -5.07 16.88 -23.21
C VAL A 118 -6.40 16.14 -23.28
N VAL A 119 -6.35 14.81 -23.38
CA VAL A 119 -7.54 13.96 -23.28
C VAL A 119 -7.94 13.79 -21.81
N ASP A 120 -9.07 14.39 -21.45
CA ASP A 120 -9.66 14.37 -20.12
C ASP A 120 -10.76 13.31 -20.09
N ALA A 121 -10.34 12.05 -20.22
CA ALA A 121 -11.19 10.90 -20.52
C ALA A 121 -12.29 10.66 -19.47
N GLY A 122 -11.98 10.81 -18.17
CA GLY A 122 -12.95 10.68 -17.09
C GLY A 122 -14.05 11.76 -17.10
N ASN A 123 -13.81 12.88 -17.79
CA ASN A 123 -14.78 13.96 -18.01
C ASN A 123 -15.35 13.98 -19.45
N GLY A 124 -15.01 13.00 -20.31
CA GLY A 124 -15.58 12.84 -21.66
C GLY A 124 -15.24 13.96 -22.66
N ARG A 125 -14.10 14.64 -22.45
CA ARG A 125 -13.74 15.90 -23.12
C ARG A 125 -12.24 16.00 -23.43
N VAL A 126 -11.85 17.02 -24.20
CA VAL A 126 -10.46 17.46 -24.37
C VAL A 126 -10.30 18.84 -23.74
N GLN A 127 -9.14 19.12 -23.15
CA GLN A 127 -8.81 20.45 -22.65
C GLN A 127 -7.52 20.97 -23.28
N VAL A 128 -7.54 22.24 -23.63
CA VAL A 128 -6.47 22.91 -24.38
C VAL A 128 -5.75 23.87 -23.45
N PHE A 129 -4.43 23.74 -23.40
CA PHE A 129 -3.53 24.56 -22.60
C PHE A 129 -2.49 25.24 -23.50
N ASP A 130 -1.98 26.37 -23.05
CA ASP A 130 -0.80 27.03 -23.62
C ASP A 130 0.45 26.21 -23.30
N ALA A 131 1.14 25.68 -24.32
CA ALA A 131 2.23 24.72 -24.10
C ALA A 131 3.39 25.32 -23.28
N SER A 132 3.67 26.61 -23.47
CA SER A 132 4.79 27.30 -22.82
C SER A 132 4.56 27.66 -21.34
N SER A 133 3.29 27.78 -20.93
CA SER A 133 2.92 28.34 -19.62
C SER A 133 1.93 27.48 -18.82
N GLY A 134 1.40 26.40 -19.41
CA GLY A 134 0.42 25.52 -18.77
C GLY A 134 -0.92 26.20 -18.50
N ARG A 135 -1.12 27.42 -19.01
CA ARG A 135 -2.33 28.21 -18.80
C ARG A 135 -3.47 27.62 -19.62
N PHE A 136 -4.56 27.27 -18.95
CA PHE A 136 -5.80 26.82 -19.59
C PHE A 136 -6.31 27.83 -20.64
N LEU A 137 -6.75 27.31 -21.80
CA LEU A 137 -7.27 28.08 -22.93
C LEU A 137 -8.72 27.75 -23.26
N ALA A 138 -9.08 26.46 -23.37
CA ALA A 138 -10.40 26.02 -23.81
C ALA A 138 -10.75 24.60 -23.36
N THR A 139 -12.05 24.29 -23.28
CA THR A 139 -12.60 22.94 -23.07
C THR A 139 -13.43 22.54 -24.30
N TRP A 140 -13.23 21.34 -24.81
CA TRP A 140 -13.94 20.76 -25.95
C TRP A 140 -14.75 19.54 -25.50
N GLU A 141 -16.05 19.73 -25.31
CA GLU A 141 -16.95 18.72 -24.74
C GLU A 141 -17.63 17.84 -25.81
N ARG A 142 -18.40 16.85 -25.34
CA ARG A 142 -19.25 15.96 -26.16
C ARG A 142 -18.47 15.03 -27.10
N LEU A 143 -17.24 14.66 -26.70
CA LEU A 143 -16.36 13.76 -27.46
C LEU A 143 -16.61 12.27 -27.15
N GLY A 144 -17.42 11.95 -26.13
CA GLY A 144 -17.79 10.58 -25.76
C GLY A 144 -16.84 10.02 -24.72
N ARG A 145 -16.10 8.97 -25.06
CA ARG A 145 -15.00 8.43 -24.26
C ARG A 145 -13.69 8.57 -25.06
N PRO A 146 -13.17 9.80 -25.18
CA PRO A 146 -11.92 10.02 -25.90
C PRO A 146 -10.78 9.30 -25.17
N HIS A 147 -9.85 8.70 -25.91
CA HIS A 147 -8.69 8.01 -25.34
C HIS A 147 -7.36 8.57 -25.84
N GLY A 148 -7.11 8.51 -27.16
CA GLY A 148 -5.88 8.97 -27.79
C GLY A 148 -6.06 10.25 -28.59
N ILE A 149 -4.98 10.99 -28.83
CA ILE A 149 -5.00 12.29 -29.51
C ILE A 149 -3.74 12.51 -30.37
N ALA A 150 -3.92 13.11 -31.54
CA ALA A 150 -2.82 13.61 -32.36
C ALA A 150 -3.16 15.02 -32.88
N ALA A 151 -2.16 15.89 -33.00
CA ALA A 151 -2.35 17.28 -33.41
C ALA A 151 -1.33 17.69 -34.49
N SER A 152 -1.74 18.54 -35.41
CA SER A 152 -0.91 19.03 -36.52
C SER A 152 -0.61 20.51 -36.40
N GLU A 153 0.57 20.93 -36.88
CA GLU A 153 0.94 22.35 -37.05
C GLU A 153 0.01 23.12 -38.02
N ALA A 154 -0.81 22.41 -38.80
CA ALA A 154 -1.87 23.00 -39.61
C ALA A 154 -3.15 23.34 -38.80
N GLY A 155 -3.20 23.00 -37.51
CA GLY A 155 -4.32 23.28 -36.61
C GLY A 155 -5.49 22.28 -36.71
N LEU A 156 -5.28 21.08 -37.26
CA LEU A 156 -6.21 19.95 -37.16
C LEU A 156 -5.81 19.04 -35.98
N VAL A 157 -6.81 18.56 -35.24
CA VAL A 157 -6.66 17.66 -34.09
C VAL A 157 -7.55 16.44 -34.27
N TYR A 158 -7.00 15.25 -34.02
CA TYR A 158 -7.62 13.95 -34.20
C TYR A 158 -7.78 13.29 -32.83
N VAL A 159 -8.98 12.83 -32.48
CA VAL A 159 -9.26 12.23 -31.16
C VAL A 159 -9.95 10.88 -31.36
N SER A 160 -9.37 9.80 -30.81
CA SER A 160 -9.95 8.45 -30.87
C SER A 160 -10.96 8.22 -29.74
N ASP A 161 -11.99 7.44 -30.02
CA ASP A 161 -12.92 6.88 -29.01
C ASP A 161 -13.02 5.38 -29.29
N ALA A 162 -12.55 4.59 -28.32
CA ALA A 162 -12.39 3.14 -28.46
C ALA A 162 -13.70 2.36 -28.23
N GLU A 163 -14.65 2.94 -27.46
CA GLU A 163 -15.93 2.30 -27.13
C GLU A 163 -17.01 2.61 -28.16
N ALA A 164 -16.96 3.78 -28.78
CA ALA A 164 -17.75 4.13 -29.96
C ALA A 164 -16.78 4.25 -31.17
N PRO A 165 -16.33 3.12 -31.77
CA PRO A 165 -15.07 3.01 -32.51
C PRO A 165 -14.94 4.01 -33.66
N ARG A 166 -14.31 5.14 -33.36
CA ARG A 166 -14.24 6.30 -34.27
C ARG A 166 -13.02 7.16 -34.03
N ILE A 167 -12.74 8.01 -35.00
CA ILE A 167 -11.83 9.16 -34.87
C ILE A 167 -12.64 10.42 -35.16
N THR A 168 -12.57 11.39 -34.25
CA THR A 168 -13.21 12.70 -34.37
C THR A 168 -12.16 13.73 -34.78
N VAL A 169 -12.39 14.46 -35.86
CA VAL A 169 -11.46 15.47 -36.40
C VAL A 169 -12.01 16.87 -36.10
N LEU A 170 -11.20 17.66 -35.41
CA LEU A 170 -11.50 19.02 -34.93
C LEU A 170 -10.51 20.02 -35.54
N ASP A 171 -10.89 21.30 -35.58
CA ASP A 171 -9.94 22.39 -35.81
C ASP A 171 -9.39 22.97 -34.48
N ARG A 172 -8.47 23.93 -34.59
CA ARG A 172 -7.84 24.66 -33.46
C ARG A 172 -8.84 25.45 -32.57
N ALA A 173 -10.10 25.58 -32.97
CA ALA A 173 -11.18 26.15 -32.17
C ALA A 173 -12.10 25.08 -31.53
N GLY A 174 -11.93 23.81 -31.85
CA GLY A 174 -12.76 22.69 -31.40
C GLY A 174 -13.99 22.45 -32.27
N VAL A 175 -14.05 23.04 -33.48
CA VAL A 175 -15.18 22.84 -34.39
C VAL A 175 -14.99 21.54 -35.16
N LEU A 176 -16.05 20.73 -35.17
CA LEU A 176 -16.08 19.43 -35.83
C LEU A 176 -15.93 19.54 -37.35
N GLN A 177 -14.84 18.99 -37.88
CA GLN A 177 -14.57 18.90 -39.32
C GLN A 177 -15.04 17.56 -39.90
N ALA A 178 -14.75 16.45 -39.21
CA ALA A 178 -15.13 15.10 -39.67
C ALA A 178 -15.28 14.09 -38.51
N ARG A 179 -15.90 12.95 -38.82
CA ARG A 179 -15.87 11.73 -37.99
C ARG A 179 -15.64 10.52 -38.89
N TRP A 180 -14.72 9.63 -38.51
CA TRP A 180 -14.38 8.42 -39.25
C TRP A 180 -14.64 7.18 -38.40
N GLY A 181 -15.10 6.08 -39.00
CA GLY A 181 -15.49 4.84 -38.32
C GLY A 181 -16.72 4.20 -38.99
N PRO A 182 -17.31 3.14 -38.41
CA PRO A 182 -18.42 2.39 -39.01
C PRO A 182 -19.66 3.25 -39.33
N ASP A 183 -20.02 4.17 -38.42
CA ASP A 183 -21.13 5.13 -38.60
C ASP A 183 -20.66 6.49 -39.16
N GLY A 184 -19.45 6.55 -39.73
CA GLY A 184 -18.74 7.78 -40.09
C GLY A 184 -18.51 7.98 -41.59
N GLN A 185 -17.77 9.04 -41.91
CA GLN A 185 -17.21 9.31 -43.24
C GLN A 185 -15.83 8.63 -43.38
N GLY A 186 -15.23 8.66 -44.58
CA GLY A 186 -13.88 8.13 -44.83
C GLY A 186 -13.76 6.61 -44.96
N GLY A 187 -14.59 5.83 -44.23
CA GLY A 187 -14.67 4.37 -44.38
C GLY A 187 -13.53 3.57 -43.72
N ALA A 188 -12.82 4.15 -42.75
CA ALA A 188 -11.84 3.43 -41.95
C ALA A 188 -12.49 2.26 -41.19
N PRO A 189 -11.94 1.03 -41.26
CA PRO A 189 -12.59 -0.18 -40.73
C PRO A 189 -12.38 -0.39 -39.21
N LEU A 190 -12.40 0.69 -38.43
CA LEU A 190 -11.99 0.76 -37.02
C LEU A 190 -12.77 -0.22 -36.13
N VAL A 191 -12.10 -0.87 -35.16
CA VAL A 191 -12.73 -1.82 -34.21
C VAL A 191 -12.61 -1.34 -32.77
N ALA A 192 -11.43 -0.87 -32.34
CA ALA A 192 -11.22 -0.10 -31.12
C ALA A 192 -9.95 0.76 -31.28
N PRO A 193 -10.04 1.97 -31.86
CA PRO A 193 -8.89 2.86 -32.03
C PRO A 193 -8.44 3.43 -30.68
N ARG A 194 -7.15 3.33 -30.37
CA ARG A 194 -6.50 3.85 -29.15
C ARG A 194 -5.48 4.94 -29.48
N GLY A 195 -4.18 4.65 -29.46
CA GLY A 195 -3.14 5.63 -29.77
C GLY A 195 -3.20 6.15 -31.20
N LEU A 196 -2.81 7.41 -31.38
CA LEU A 196 -2.85 8.15 -32.63
C LEU A 196 -1.54 8.93 -32.82
N ASP A 197 -1.05 8.99 -34.04
CA ASP A 197 0.10 9.85 -34.39
C ASP A 197 0.02 10.30 -35.85
N LEU A 198 0.77 11.32 -36.25
CA LEU A 198 0.84 11.82 -37.62
C LEU A 198 2.21 11.59 -38.23
N ASP A 199 2.26 10.99 -39.43
CA ASP A 199 3.50 10.94 -40.19
C ASP A 199 3.96 12.38 -40.54
N PRO A 200 5.16 12.82 -40.09
CA PRO A 200 5.60 14.20 -40.23
C PRO A 200 6.01 14.57 -41.67
N VAL A 201 6.05 13.61 -42.60
CA VAL A 201 6.38 13.81 -44.02
C VAL A 201 5.13 13.73 -44.90
N THR A 202 4.19 12.81 -44.62
CA THR A 202 2.99 12.59 -45.45
C THR A 202 1.72 13.24 -44.90
N GLY A 203 1.65 13.53 -43.59
CA GLY A 203 0.43 13.97 -42.92
C GLY A 203 -0.64 12.87 -42.82
N GLU A 204 -0.25 11.60 -42.97
CA GLU A 204 -1.13 10.45 -42.75
C GLU A 204 -1.29 10.17 -41.26
N LEU A 205 -2.53 9.88 -40.83
CA LEU A 205 -2.83 9.51 -39.45
C LEU A 205 -2.54 8.01 -39.24
N LEU A 206 -1.65 7.72 -38.31
CA LEU A 206 -1.40 6.41 -37.74
C LEU A 206 -2.40 6.13 -36.63
N VAL A 207 -2.90 4.89 -36.57
CA VAL A 207 -3.91 4.46 -35.60
C VAL A 207 -3.55 3.08 -35.06
N ALA A 208 -3.39 2.97 -33.73
CA ALA A 208 -3.34 1.69 -33.05
C ALA A 208 -4.78 1.18 -32.83
N ASP A 209 -5.17 0.13 -33.53
CA ASP A 209 -6.52 -0.43 -33.50
C ASP A 209 -6.51 -1.75 -32.70
N ILE A 210 -6.53 -1.62 -31.37
CA ILE A 210 -6.31 -2.72 -30.43
C ILE A 210 -7.34 -3.85 -30.58
N GLY A 211 -8.60 -3.50 -30.88
CA GLY A 211 -9.69 -4.46 -31.02
C GLY A 211 -9.58 -5.37 -32.25
N ALA A 212 -8.67 -5.04 -33.18
CA ALA A 212 -8.33 -5.85 -34.33
C ALA A 212 -6.82 -6.18 -34.40
N ASN A 213 -6.09 -5.94 -33.29
CA ASN A 213 -4.63 -5.96 -33.15
C ASN A 213 -3.89 -5.62 -34.45
N ARG A 214 -3.80 -4.32 -34.78
CA ARG A 214 -3.14 -3.82 -36.00
C ARG A 214 -2.83 -2.33 -35.92
N ILE A 215 -1.96 -1.87 -36.82
CA ILE A 215 -1.70 -0.44 -37.04
C ILE A 215 -2.24 -0.04 -38.42
N LEU A 216 -3.04 1.01 -38.48
CA LEU A 216 -3.59 1.55 -39.73
C LEU A 216 -2.89 2.87 -40.10
N ARG A 217 -2.64 3.10 -41.39
CA ARG A 217 -2.39 4.42 -41.97
C ARG A 217 -3.63 4.91 -42.70
N LEU A 218 -4.18 6.03 -42.25
CA LEU A 218 -5.32 6.71 -42.86
C LEU A 218 -4.85 8.00 -43.53
N SER A 219 -5.39 8.28 -44.72
CA SER A 219 -5.22 9.58 -45.38
C SER A 219 -5.93 10.69 -44.60
N ALA A 220 -5.61 11.95 -44.90
CA ALA A 220 -6.30 13.12 -44.33
C ALA A 220 -7.83 13.17 -44.60
N ALA A 221 -8.36 12.29 -45.46
CA ALA A 221 -9.80 12.12 -45.71
C ALA A 221 -10.43 10.93 -44.95
N GLY A 222 -9.66 10.22 -44.12
CA GLY A 222 -10.09 9.04 -43.35
C GLY A 222 -10.09 7.73 -44.15
N ALA A 223 -9.71 7.74 -45.42
CA ALA A 223 -9.60 6.53 -46.23
C ALA A 223 -8.32 5.76 -45.90
N LEU A 224 -8.43 4.44 -45.75
CA LEU A 224 -7.31 3.53 -45.46
C LEU A 224 -6.29 3.51 -46.61
N VAL A 225 -5.04 3.88 -46.30
CA VAL A 225 -3.90 3.79 -47.24
C VAL A 225 -3.23 2.43 -47.12
N ARG A 226 -2.94 1.98 -45.90
CA ARG A 226 -2.25 0.71 -45.62
C ARG A 226 -2.60 0.20 -44.23
N SER A 227 -2.76 -1.11 -44.08
CA SER A 227 -2.67 -1.78 -42.77
C SER A 227 -1.27 -2.34 -42.62
N LEU A 228 -0.67 -2.15 -41.43
CA LEU A 228 0.48 -2.91 -40.97
C LEU A 228 -0.06 -4.01 -40.05
N ALA A 229 0.33 -5.26 -40.32
CA ALA A 229 0.04 -6.37 -39.42
C ALA A 229 1.04 -6.38 -38.25
N PRO A 230 0.64 -6.79 -37.04
CA PRO A 230 1.58 -7.25 -36.03
C PRO A 230 2.27 -8.54 -36.50
N PRO A 231 3.35 -8.96 -35.82
CA PRO A 231 3.85 -10.33 -35.94
C PRO A 231 2.80 -11.36 -35.49
N ASN A 232 2.89 -12.57 -36.05
CA ASN A 232 1.95 -13.70 -35.92
C ASN A 232 1.26 -13.91 -34.55
N GLU A 233 -0.07 -14.08 -34.59
CA GLU A 233 -0.96 -14.95 -33.76
C GLU A 233 -0.78 -15.07 -32.23
N SER A 234 0.12 -14.30 -31.61
CA SER A 234 0.30 -14.20 -30.15
C SER A 234 -0.27 -12.87 -29.67
N ASP A 235 -1.12 -12.90 -28.64
CA ASP A 235 -1.75 -11.69 -28.08
C ASP A 235 -0.73 -10.74 -27.42
N ASP A 236 0.47 -11.26 -27.11
CA ASP A 236 1.55 -10.62 -26.34
C ASP A 236 2.09 -9.31 -26.92
N TYR A 237 1.84 -9.00 -28.20
CA TYR A 237 2.36 -7.79 -28.89
C TYR A 237 1.26 -6.83 -29.37
N THR A 238 0.20 -6.68 -28.59
CA THR A 238 -0.85 -5.68 -28.85
C THR A 238 -0.29 -4.26 -28.75
N ALA A 239 -0.36 -3.49 -29.83
CA ALA A 239 0.14 -2.11 -29.89
C ALA A 239 -0.86 -1.13 -29.26
N PHE A 240 -0.44 -0.41 -28.22
CA PHE A 240 -1.28 0.51 -27.45
C PHE A 240 -1.15 1.96 -27.89
N ASP A 241 0.04 2.35 -28.34
CA ASP A 241 0.40 3.72 -28.72
C ASP A 241 1.55 3.76 -29.73
N LEU A 242 1.69 4.88 -30.47
CA LEU A 242 2.52 4.99 -31.68
C LEU A 242 3.32 6.29 -31.75
N ALA A 243 4.50 6.22 -32.35
CA ALA A 243 5.31 7.38 -32.73
C ALA A 243 5.90 7.20 -34.14
N SER A 244 6.07 8.28 -34.89
CA SER A 244 6.48 8.23 -36.28
C SER A 244 7.59 9.22 -36.59
N SER A 245 8.57 8.73 -37.33
CA SER A 245 9.50 9.55 -38.08
C SER A 245 9.35 9.25 -39.57
N GLY A 246 9.84 10.13 -40.44
CA GLY A 246 9.76 9.93 -41.89
C GLY A 246 10.36 8.61 -42.41
N ASP A 247 11.24 7.98 -41.63
CA ASP A 247 11.91 6.71 -41.96
C ASP A 247 11.21 5.45 -41.41
N GLY A 248 10.38 5.59 -40.36
CA GLY A 248 9.80 4.44 -39.67
C GLY A 248 8.86 4.78 -38.50
N VAL A 249 7.99 3.81 -38.19
CA VAL A 249 6.98 3.87 -37.11
C VAL A 249 7.42 3.01 -35.94
N TYR A 250 7.29 3.53 -34.73
CA TYR A 250 7.59 2.89 -33.45
C TYR A 250 6.27 2.63 -32.73
N ALA A 251 6.14 1.50 -32.05
CA ALA A 251 4.94 1.13 -31.31
C ALA A 251 5.27 0.68 -29.89
N ALA A 252 4.59 1.26 -28.90
CA ALA A 252 4.51 0.73 -27.55
C ALA A 252 3.51 -0.43 -27.53
N THR A 253 3.96 -1.59 -27.09
CA THR A 253 3.16 -2.83 -27.06
C THR A 253 3.19 -3.47 -25.68
N SER A 254 2.26 -4.39 -25.42
CA SER A 254 2.25 -5.24 -24.21
C SER A 254 3.58 -5.96 -23.96
N GLY A 255 4.29 -6.35 -25.03
CA GLY A 255 5.60 -6.99 -25.02
C GLY A 255 6.76 -6.03 -25.30
N GLY A 256 6.64 -4.73 -25.02
CA GLY A 256 7.73 -3.76 -25.23
C GLY A 256 7.66 -3.05 -26.57
N ILE A 257 8.80 -2.79 -27.22
CA ILE A 257 8.89 -1.85 -28.36
C ILE A 257 8.99 -2.62 -29.68
N SER A 258 8.10 -2.30 -30.62
CA SER A 258 8.17 -2.78 -32.02
C SER A 258 8.51 -1.64 -32.98
N ILE A 259 9.36 -1.92 -33.98
CA ILE A 259 9.81 -0.92 -34.98
C ILE A 259 9.46 -1.40 -36.38
N TYR A 260 8.85 -0.51 -37.18
CA TYR A 260 8.38 -0.77 -38.53
C TYR A 260 9.02 0.19 -39.54
N GLU A 261 10.01 -0.31 -40.29
CA GLU A 261 10.64 0.42 -41.40
C GLU A 261 9.96 0.08 -42.72
N ARG A 262 9.64 1.10 -43.55
CA ARG A 262 8.97 0.93 -44.86
C ARG A 262 7.63 0.14 -44.78
N GLY A 263 7.07 0.05 -43.57
CA GLY A 263 5.88 -0.74 -43.24
C GLY A 263 6.10 -2.26 -43.17
N GLN A 264 7.30 -2.71 -42.86
CA GLN A 264 7.58 -4.08 -42.41
C GLN A 264 8.22 -4.01 -41.02
N LEU A 265 7.92 -4.99 -40.15
CA LEU A 265 8.56 -5.08 -38.83
C LEU A 265 10.07 -5.34 -39.02
N SER A 266 10.91 -4.44 -38.51
CA SER A 266 12.37 -4.50 -38.62
C SER A 266 13.04 -4.96 -37.33
N PHE A 267 12.50 -4.58 -36.17
CA PHE A 267 13.05 -4.88 -34.85
C PHE A 267 11.95 -5.05 -33.79
N ARG A 268 12.24 -5.83 -32.76
CA ARG A 268 11.47 -5.94 -31.51
C ARG A 268 12.44 -5.96 -30.32
N ALA A 269 12.02 -5.33 -29.23
CA ALA A 269 12.61 -5.49 -27.92
C ALA A 269 11.53 -5.89 -26.91
N ASP A 270 11.71 -7.08 -26.33
CA ASP A 270 10.78 -7.75 -25.40
C ASP A 270 10.73 -7.08 -24.01
N ARG A 271 11.47 -5.98 -23.84
CA ARG A 271 11.44 -5.02 -22.73
C ARG A 271 11.65 -3.60 -23.32
N PRO A 272 11.31 -2.51 -22.61
CA PRO A 272 10.69 -2.42 -21.29
C PRO A 272 9.25 -2.98 -21.25
N VAL A 273 8.84 -3.55 -20.12
CA VAL A 273 7.45 -3.97 -19.89
C VAL A 273 6.62 -2.81 -19.32
N GLY A 274 5.29 -2.87 -19.50
CA GLY A 274 4.38 -1.88 -18.90
C GLY A 274 4.32 -0.52 -19.61
N LEU A 275 4.64 -0.46 -20.91
CA LEU A 275 4.55 0.78 -21.68
C LEU A 275 3.10 1.27 -21.83
N ALA A 276 2.91 2.57 -21.62
CA ALA A 276 1.62 3.24 -21.70
C ALA A 276 1.49 4.22 -22.89
N GLY A 277 2.62 4.85 -23.28
CA GLY A 277 2.72 5.78 -24.40
C GLY A 277 4.15 5.93 -24.95
N ILE A 278 4.30 6.51 -26.15
CA ILE A 278 5.58 6.60 -26.88
C ILE A 278 5.62 7.81 -27.82
N ALA A 279 6.75 8.53 -27.87
CA ALA A 279 6.95 9.65 -28.79
C ALA A 279 8.39 9.71 -29.33
N ILE A 280 8.59 10.43 -30.45
CA ILE A 280 9.93 10.72 -30.97
C ILE A 280 10.63 11.68 -30.00
N GLY A 281 11.78 11.25 -29.47
CA GLY A 281 12.50 11.99 -28.44
C GLY A 281 13.30 13.18 -29.00
N PRO A 282 13.69 14.12 -28.11
CA PRO A 282 14.63 15.20 -28.44
C PRO A 282 15.85 14.72 -29.20
N GLY A 283 16.34 15.52 -30.17
CA GLY A 283 17.54 15.21 -30.94
C GLY A 283 17.51 13.89 -31.74
N GLU A 284 16.36 13.54 -32.34
CA GLU A 284 16.11 12.26 -33.03
C GLU A 284 16.12 11.01 -32.11
N GLY A 285 15.93 11.19 -30.81
CA GLY A 285 15.78 10.10 -29.85
C GLY A 285 14.44 9.36 -29.93
N LEU A 286 14.10 8.70 -28.82
CA LEU A 286 12.78 8.16 -28.50
C LEU A 286 12.50 8.43 -27.01
N VAL A 287 11.26 8.69 -26.64
CA VAL A 287 10.79 8.69 -25.25
C VAL A 287 9.61 7.72 -25.11
N ALA A 288 9.52 7.02 -23.99
CA ALA A 288 8.42 6.08 -23.73
C ALA A 288 7.98 6.13 -22.26
N ALA A 289 6.68 6.27 -22.03
CA ALA A 289 6.08 6.28 -20.71
C ALA A 289 5.88 4.83 -20.22
N GLN A 290 6.40 4.51 -19.03
CA GLN A 290 6.43 3.16 -18.45
C GLN A 290 5.75 3.13 -17.07
N ASN A 291 4.93 2.10 -16.84
CA ASN A 291 4.43 1.70 -15.52
C ASN A 291 4.80 0.23 -15.27
N ASP A 292 5.92 -0.01 -14.62
CA ASP A 292 6.34 -1.35 -14.24
C ASP A 292 5.87 -1.66 -12.81
N ALA A 293 4.82 -2.47 -12.70
CA ALA A 293 4.23 -2.87 -11.43
C ALA A 293 5.14 -3.80 -10.59
N TRP A 294 6.10 -4.51 -11.21
CA TRP A 294 7.04 -5.38 -10.51
C TRP A 294 8.19 -4.60 -9.89
N ALA A 295 8.72 -3.65 -10.64
CA ALA A 295 9.70 -2.68 -10.15
C ALA A 295 9.05 -1.58 -9.28
N LEU A 296 7.72 -1.62 -9.09
CA LEU A 296 6.90 -0.59 -8.44
C LEU A 296 7.33 0.82 -8.90
N SER A 297 7.42 1.03 -10.22
CA SER A 297 7.97 2.25 -10.80
C SER A 297 7.08 2.81 -11.91
N SER A 298 6.97 4.14 -11.95
CA SER A 298 6.24 4.89 -12.97
C SER A 298 7.10 6.07 -13.38
N GLY A 299 7.34 6.23 -14.69
CA GLY A 299 8.29 7.21 -15.19
C GLY A 299 8.47 7.15 -16.71
N VAL A 300 9.39 7.96 -17.23
CA VAL A 300 9.66 8.04 -18.67
C VAL A 300 11.07 7.53 -18.99
N LEU A 301 11.15 6.61 -19.94
CA LEU A 301 12.41 6.13 -20.50
C LEU A 301 12.85 7.04 -21.65
N GLY A 302 13.98 7.73 -21.44
CA GLY A 302 14.65 8.52 -22.47
C GLY A 302 15.71 7.70 -23.20
N TYR A 303 15.61 7.62 -24.52
CA TYR A 303 16.60 7.01 -25.41
C TYR A 303 17.27 8.10 -26.26
N PRO A 304 18.46 8.60 -25.89
CA PRO A 304 19.11 9.73 -26.58
C PRO A 304 19.42 9.50 -28.07
N ARG A 305 19.44 8.25 -28.55
CA ARG A 305 19.52 7.89 -29.98
C ARG A 305 18.77 6.60 -30.24
N ARG A 306 17.99 6.53 -31.32
CA ARG A 306 17.25 5.30 -31.73
C ARG A 306 18.16 4.08 -31.89
N SER A 307 19.39 4.24 -32.40
CA SER A 307 20.40 3.17 -32.52
C SER A 307 20.98 2.67 -31.18
N GLN A 308 20.38 3.06 -30.05
CA GLN A 308 20.61 2.47 -28.74
C GLN A 308 19.57 1.41 -28.40
N LEU A 309 18.39 1.38 -29.05
CA LEU A 309 17.36 0.34 -28.84
C LEU A 309 17.92 -1.06 -29.12
N ASP A 310 18.66 -1.22 -30.22
CA ASP A 310 19.39 -2.46 -30.60
C ASP A 310 20.40 -2.95 -29.54
N ARG A 311 20.71 -2.12 -28.53
CA ARG A 311 21.74 -2.35 -27.50
C ARG A 311 21.26 -2.06 -26.08
N ALA A 312 19.97 -1.73 -25.90
CA ALA A 312 19.47 -1.09 -24.68
C ALA A 312 19.47 -1.99 -23.43
N PHE A 313 19.70 -3.30 -23.62
CA PHE A 313 19.61 -4.32 -22.57
C PHE A 313 20.96 -5.05 -22.33
N GLY A 314 22.05 -4.55 -22.91
CA GLY A 314 23.41 -5.00 -22.60
C GLY A 314 24.11 -4.10 -21.58
N ALA A 315 25.08 -4.64 -20.85
CA ALA A 315 25.93 -3.87 -19.95
C ALA A 315 26.73 -2.81 -20.73
N GLY A 316 26.33 -1.54 -20.60
CA GLY A 316 26.78 -0.43 -21.44
C GLY A 316 25.64 0.38 -22.11
N SER A 317 24.38 -0.01 -21.90
CA SER A 317 23.23 0.82 -22.21
C SER A 317 23.28 2.18 -21.48
N THR A 318 22.66 3.19 -22.09
CA THR A 318 22.58 4.58 -21.58
C THR A 318 21.16 5.12 -21.60
N THR A 319 20.16 4.23 -21.61
CA THR A 319 18.75 4.58 -21.37
C THR A 319 18.64 5.34 -20.05
N GLN A 320 17.99 6.50 -20.08
CA GLN A 320 17.68 7.28 -18.88
C GLN A 320 16.28 6.93 -18.41
N PHE A 321 16.06 6.90 -17.10
CA PHE A 321 14.73 6.79 -16.51
C PHE A 321 14.45 8.07 -15.72
N TRP A 322 13.28 8.67 -15.94
CA TRP A 322 12.91 9.97 -15.42
C TRP A 322 11.67 9.83 -14.52
N GLY A 323 11.84 10.21 -13.24
CA GLY A 323 10.88 9.96 -12.16
C GLY A 323 10.89 8.49 -11.72
N ASP A 324 11.08 8.27 -10.42
CA ASP A 324 11.68 7.01 -9.94
C ASP A 324 11.11 6.51 -8.59
N LEU A 325 10.02 7.11 -8.10
CA LEU A 325 9.41 6.78 -6.81
C LEU A 325 7.87 6.79 -6.93
N PRO A 326 7.20 5.65 -6.67
CA PRO A 326 5.77 5.47 -6.97
C PRO A 326 4.84 6.15 -5.96
N VAL A 327 5.37 6.75 -4.90
CA VAL A 327 4.62 7.21 -3.73
C VAL A 327 5.26 8.47 -3.14
N ALA A 328 4.45 9.32 -2.51
CA ALA A 328 4.90 10.57 -1.91
C ALA A 328 5.85 10.37 -0.72
N ALA A 329 6.67 11.40 -0.45
CA ALA A 329 7.36 11.55 0.83
C ALA A 329 6.35 11.53 1.99
N GLY A 330 6.67 10.84 3.09
CA GLY A 330 5.83 10.80 4.29
C GLY A 330 4.70 9.78 4.33
N SER A 331 4.34 9.17 3.20
CA SER A 331 3.65 7.87 3.26
C SER A 331 4.55 6.85 3.98
N LEU A 332 3.94 5.92 4.72
CA LEU A 332 4.57 4.69 5.23
C LEU A 332 3.64 3.52 4.91
N ASP A 333 4.22 2.36 4.61
CA ASP A 333 3.53 1.11 4.33
C ASP A 333 4.43 -0.03 4.79
N GLY A 334 4.13 -0.65 5.93
CA GLY A 334 4.92 -1.72 6.54
C GLY A 334 6.42 -1.38 6.68
N PRO A 335 6.83 -0.36 7.48
CA PRO A 335 8.22 0.04 7.63
C PRO A 335 9.10 -1.15 8.06
N ARG A 336 10.09 -1.51 7.23
CA ARG A 336 10.91 -2.72 7.34
C ARG A 336 12.28 -2.50 7.99
N ARG A 337 12.87 -1.31 7.85
CA ARG A 337 14.18 -0.94 8.42
C ARG A 337 14.20 0.48 8.96
N VAL A 338 15.00 0.73 10.00
CA VAL A 338 15.21 2.06 10.62
C VAL A 338 16.67 2.27 11.01
N ALA A 339 17.30 3.32 10.48
CA ALA A 339 18.68 3.69 10.79
C ALA A 339 18.77 5.11 11.37
N ALA A 340 19.16 5.24 12.63
CA ALA A 340 19.09 6.47 13.41
C ALA A 340 20.23 7.45 13.07
N THR A 341 19.86 8.67 12.68
CA THR A 341 20.76 9.72 12.20
C THR A 341 21.23 10.67 13.31
N GLU A 342 22.26 11.46 13.01
CA GLU A 342 22.97 12.29 14.01
C GLU A 342 22.18 13.48 14.54
N ASP A 343 21.14 13.92 13.83
CA ASP A 343 20.22 14.99 14.25
C ASP A 343 18.99 14.48 15.04
N GLY A 344 18.88 13.17 15.28
CA GLY A 344 17.75 12.55 15.97
C GLY A 344 16.57 12.15 15.08
N GLY A 345 16.70 12.29 13.75
CA GLY A 345 15.83 11.61 12.77
C GLY A 345 16.30 10.18 12.45
N ALA A 346 15.74 9.56 11.41
CA ALA A 346 16.20 8.28 10.85
C ALA A 346 16.20 8.25 9.30
N PHE A 347 16.80 7.21 8.73
CA PHE A 347 16.43 6.70 7.41
C PHE A 347 15.51 5.48 7.60
N LEU A 348 14.46 5.38 6.79
CA LEU A 348 13.52 4.26 6.79
C LEU A 348 13.49 3.59 5.41
N ALA A 349 13.37 2.26 5.37
CA ALA A 349 12.91 1.53 4.18
C ALA A 349 11.62 0.80 4.52
N ASP A 350 10.67 0.77 3.59
CA ASP A 350 9.31 0.28 3.79
C ASP A 350 8.88 -0.70 2.68
N GLY A 351 7.58 -0.94 2.48
CA GLY A 351 7.06 -1.84 1.44
C GLY A 351 7.38 -1.39 0.01
N TRP A 352 7.67 -0.10 -0.18
CA TRP A 352 8.05 0.50 -1.46
C TRP A 352 9.55 0.32 -1.75
N PRO A 353 9.99 0.41 -3.03
CA PRO A 353 11.39 0.20 -3.42
C PRO A 353 12.25 1.43 -3.10
N ARG A 354 12.27 1.89 -1.84
CA ARG A 354 12.84 3.18 -1.46
C ARG A 354 13.50 3.19 -0.08
N VAL A 355 14.38 4.17 0.11
CA VAL A 355 14.81 4.68 1.41
C VAL A 355 14.34 6.13 1.54
N GLN A 356 13.86 6.52 2.71
CA GLN A 356 13.35 7.85 2.99
C GLN A 356 13.98 8.46 4.24
N ARG A 357 14.39 9.72 4.15
CA ARG A 357 14.87 10.52 5.26
C ARG A 357 13.68 11.00 6.11
N TRP A 358 13.67 10.68 7.39
CA TRP A 358 12.72 11.19 8.38
C TRP A 358 13.46 12.05 9.41
N LEU A 359 13.17 13.34 9.45
CA LEU A 359 13.76 14.29 10.39
C LEU A 359 13.24 14.06 11.83
N ALA A 360 13.98 14.58 12.81
CA ALA A 360 13.58 14.55 14.22
C ALA A 360 12.14 15.06 14.43
N ALA A 361 11.46 14.47 15.43
CA ALA A 361 10.02 14.58 15.67
C ALA A 361 9.11 14.05 14.54
N GLY A 362 9.64 13.21 13.63
CA GLY A 362 8.82 12.42 12.70
C GLY A 362 8.28 13.22 11.53
N ARG A 363 9.10 14.08 10.92
CA ARG A 363 8.75 14.79 9.69
C ARG A 363 9.42 14.15 8.48
N PRO A 364 8.71 13.90 7.37
CA PRO A 364 9.33 13.39 6.16
C PRO A 364 10.28 14.41 5.53
N GLY A 365 11.29 13.90 4.83
CA GLY A 365 12.24 14.63 4.01
C GLY A 365 12.40 13.98 2.64
N ALA A 366 13.60 14.08 2.08
CA ALA A 366 13.90 13.49 0.77
C ALA A 366 13.82 11.94 0.78
N GLN A 367 13.59 11.37 -0.40
CA GLN A 367 13.49 9.94 -0.64
C GLN A 367 14.30 9.54 -1.88
N ALA A 368 14.76 8.30 -1.92
CA ALA A 368 15.63 7.75 -2.96
C ALA A 368 15.36 6.26 -3.19
N ARG A 369 15.66 5.76 -4.40
CA ARG A 369 15.34 4.39 -4.83
C ARG A 369 16.27 3.32 -4.22
N ALA A 370 15.66 2.30 -3.62
CA ALA A 370 16.31 1.27 -2.80
C ALA A 370 15.61 -0.11 -2.83
N ASP A 371 15.25 -0.59 -4.02
CA ASP A 371 14.54 -1.85 -4.31
C ASP A 371 15.10 -3.07 -3.55
N ASP A 372 16.43 -3.14 -3.46
CA ASP A 372 17.21 -4.27 -2.95
C ASP A 372 17.59 -4.17 -1.47
N ALA A 373 17.07 -3.17 -0.74
CA ALA A 373 17.45 -2.90 0.65
C ALA A 373 17.12 -4.07 1.59
N VAL A 374 18.17 -4.83 1.94
CA VAL A 374 18.16 -5.86 2.98
C VAL A 374 18.42 -5.22 4.34
N ASP A 375 19.23 -4.15 4.42
CA ASP A 375 19.47 -3.40 5.65
C ASP A 375 19.93 -1.94 5.40
N LEU A 376 19.84 -1.08 6.42
CA LEU A 376 20.19 0.35 6.36
C LEU A 376 21.11 0.77 7.51
N VAL A 377 22.14 1.58 7.22
CA VAL A 377 23.02 2.13 8.28
C VAL A 377 23.31 3.62 8.05
N ALA A 378 23.07 4.45 9.08
CA ALA A 378 23.23 5.90 9.00
C ALA A 378 24.71 6.33 8.97
N ALA A 379 25.18 6.80 7.80
CA ALA A 379 26.57 7.14 7.56
C ALA A 379 26.97 8.51 8.15
N PRO A 380 28.28 8.80 8.30
CA PRO A 380 28.73 10.12 8.76
C PRO A 380 28.34 11.22 7.76
N GLY A 381 27.85 12.36 8.27
CA GLY A 381 27.56 13.55 7.45
C GLY A 381 26.19 13.58 6.75
N GLY A 382 25.27 12.69 7.12
CA GLY A 382 23.89 12.70 6.61
C GLY A 382 23.65 11.82 5.37
N ASP A 383 24.66 11.10 4.90
CA ASP A 383 24.51 10.00 3.93
C ASP A 383 23.90 8.74 4.62
N VAL A 384 23.49 7.75 3.82
CA VAL A 384 23.08 6.41 4.28
C VAL A 384 23.82 5.31 3.50
N TYR A 385 24.14 4.22 4.19
CA TYR A 385 24.54 2.96 3.58
C TYR A 385 23.30 2.08 3.38
N ILE A 386 23.05 1.68 2.14
CA ILE A 386 22.07 0.65 1.78
C ILE A 386 22.85 -0.66 1.60
N VAL A 387 22.57 -1.63 2.46
CA VAL A 387 23.07 -3.00 2.33
C VAL A 387 22.02 -3.80 1.54
N SER A 388 22.46 -4.49 0.50
CA SER A 388 21.64 -5.44 -0.25
C SER A 388 22.31 -6.79 -0.35
N GLY A 389 21.54 -7.85 -0.57
CA GLY A 389 22.05 -9.23 -0.54
C GLY A 389 23.30 -9.44 -1.41
N HIS A 390 23.41 -8.73 -2.52
CA HIS A 390 24.51 -8.82 -3.48
C HIS A 390 25.42 -7.58 -3.54
N GLY A 391 25.27 -6.58 -2.66
CA GLY A 391 26.08 -5.36 -2.73
C GLY A 391 25.87 -4.32 -1.63
N LEU A 392 26.61 -3.22 -1.75
CA LEU A 392 26.64 -2.12 -0.79
C LEU A 392 26.67 -0.79 -1.53
N ARG A 393 25.76 0.13 -1.20
CA ARG A 393 25.67 1.46 -1.81
C ARG A 393 25.73 2.53 -0.71
N ARG A 394 26.65 3.49 -0.81
CA ARG A 394 26.60 4.74 -0.01
C ARG A 394 25.92 5.82 -0.85
N VAL A 395 24.78 6.33 -0.39
CA VAL A 395 24.01 7.40 -1.05
C VAL A 395 23.79 8.59 -0.12
N SER A 396 23.50 9.76 -0.69
CA SER A 396 23.08 10.93 0.10
C SER A 396 21.66 10.82 0.65
N ASP A 397 21.26 11.80 1.47
CA ASP A 397 19.86 12.03 1.85
C ASP A 397 18.91 12.20 0.66
N ARG A 398 19.44 12.54 -0.53
CA ARG A 398 18.72 12.73 -1.81
C ARG A 398 18.95 11.60 -2.82
N GLY A 399 19.66 10.55 -2.45
CA GLY A 399 19.96 9.41 -3.34
C GLY A 399 21.24 9.52 -4.17
N ASP A 400 21.90 10.70 -4.24
CA ASP A 400 23.19 10.85 -4.94
C ASP A 400 24.19 9.75 -4.55
N LEU A 401 24.58 8.89 -5.49
CA LEU A 401 25.51 7.80 -5.23
C LEU A 401 26.92 8.34 -4.94
N ARG A 402 27.43 8.07 -3.73
CA ARG A 402 28.81 8.37 -3.34
C ARG A 402 29.76 7.29 -3.87
N TRP A 403 29.40 6.04 -3.66
CA TRP A 403 30.08 4.86 -4.19
C TRP A 403 29.18 3.62 -4.07
N ARG A 404 29.49 2.59 -4.88
CA ARG A 404 28.92 1.25 -4.78
C ARG A 404 30.02 0.19 -4.77
N TRP A 405 29.72 -0.94 -4.16
CA TRP A 405 30.46 -2.19 -4.28
C TRP A 405 29.48 -3.34 -4.51
N GLU A 406 29.87 -4.32 -5.31
CA GLU A 406 29.08 -5.47 -5.71
C GLU A 406 29.87 -6.74 -5.37
N LEU A 407 29.19 -7.79 -4.92
CA LEU A 407 29.83 -9.02 -4.48
C LEU A 407 30.54 -9.73 -5.65
N PRO A 408 31.76 -10.30 -5.46
CA PRO A 408 32.48 -10.97 -6.54
C PRO A 408 31.85 -12.26 -7.06
N SER A 409 30.85 -12.81 -6.36
CA SER A 409 30.25 -14.12 -6.62
C SER A 409 28.85 -14.23 -6.00
N PHE A 410 28.00 -15.06 -6.59
CA PHE A 410 26.61 -15.30 -6.17
C PHE A 410 26.45 -16.30 -5.01
N ASP A 411 27.54 -16.77 -4.41
CA ASP A 411 27.54 -17.65 -3.22
C ASP A 411 27.57 -16.86 -1.88
N ALA A 412 27.32 -15.55 -1.95
CA ALA A 412 27.42 -14.60 -0.85
C ALA A 412 26.11 -13.84 -0.66
N TRP A 413 25.78 -13.53 0.60
CA TRP A 413 24.58 -12.79 0.98
C TRP A 413 24.90 -11.84 2.14
N LEU A 414 24.75 -10.54 1.92
CA LEU A 414 24.91 -9.52 2.96
C LEU A 414 23.59 -9.36 3.73
N ALA A 415 23.60 -9.70 5.01
CA ALA A 415 22.39 -9.80 5.84
C ALA A 415 22.09 -8.54 6.68
N ALA A 416 23.12 -7.86 7.16
CA ALA A 416 23.02 -6.70 8.05
C ALA A 416 24.32 -5.88 8.07
N GLY A 417 24.27 -4.65 8.57
CA GLY A 417 25.44 -3.79 8.77
C GLY A 417 25.41 -2.97 10.05
N ALA A 418 26.60 -2.58 10.54
CA ALA A 418 26.75 -1.76 11.73
C ALA A 418 27.86 -0.73 11.58
N ARG A 419 27.62 0.51 12.00
CA ARG A 419 28.61 1.60 11.89
C ARG A 419 29.57 1.59 13.07
N ALA A 420 30.87 1.57 12.78
CA ALA A 420 31.94 1.71 13.77
C ALA A 420 32.80 2.94 13.46
N GLY A 421 32.50 4.07 14.11
CA GLY A 421 33.19 5.33 13.89
C GLY A 421 32.78 5.99 12.56
N ASP A 422 33.73 6.06 11.63
CA ASP A 422 33.55 6.56 10.26
C ASP A 422 33.32 5.43 9.23
N GLY A 423 33.72 4.19 9.56
CA GLY A 423 33.56 3.01 8.72
C GLY A 423 32.30 2.20 9.00
N LEU A 424 32.06 1.21 8.13
CA LEU A 424 30.94 0.27 8.18
C LEU A 424 31.46 -1.15 8.34
N TRP A 425 30.84 -1.94 9.21
CA TRP A 425 30.89 -3.40 9.20
C TRP A 425 29.66 -3.96 8.50
N VAL A 426 29.83 -5.02 7.73
CA VAL A 426 28.73 -5.76 7.08
C VAL A 426 28.91 -7.24 7.35
N LEU A 427 27.80 -7.91 7.69
CA LEU A 427 27.72 -9.35 7.89
C LEU A 427 27.38 -10.04 6.55
N ASP A 428 28.31 -10.84 6.05
CA ASP A 428 28.08 -11.81 4.98
C ASP A 428 27.72 -13.15 5.63
N SER A 429 26.42 -13.45 5.69
CA SER A 429 25.92 -14.63 6.38
C SER A 429 26.27 -15.91 5.61
N ALA A 430 26.06 -15.92 4.28
CA ALA A 430 26.23 -17.11 3.45
C ALA A 430 27.70 -17.61 3.41
N ARG A 431 28.69 -16.70 3.46
CA ARG A 431 30.11 -17.06 3.53
C ARG A 431 30.69 -17.09 4.95
N GLY A 432 29.92 -16.72 5.98
CA GLY A 432 30.38 -16.62 7.37
C GLY A 432 31.51 -15.60 7.56
N ARG A 433 31.28 -14.34 7.14
CA ARG A 433 32.31 -13.29 7.22
C ARG A 433 31.80 -11.96 7.76
N LEU A 434 32.68 -11.25 8.46
CA LEU A 434 32.54 -9.82 8.74
C LEU A 434 33.44 -9.03 7.78
N LEU A 435 32.86 -8.07 7.08
CA LEU A 435 33.51 -7.22 6.08
C LEU A 435 33.58 -5.78 6.61
N ARG A 436 34.77 -5.19 6.75
CA ARG A 436 34.94 -3.79 7.17
C ARG A 436 35.23 -2.89 5.97
N PHE A 437 34.39 -1.89 5.72
CA PHE A 437 34.56 -0.89 4.67
C PHE A 437 35.01 0.45 5.25
N GLY A 438 35.96 1.11 4.57
CA GLY A 438 36.27 2.51 4.81
C GLY A 438 35.15 3.45 4.33
N PRO A 439 35.17 4.74 4.74
CA PRO A 439 34.13 5.70 4.37
C PRO A 439 34.00 5.95 2.85
N ASP A 440 35.03 5.63 2.08
CA ASP A 440 35.14 5.73 0.61
C ASP A 440 34.95 4.40 -0.14
N GLY A 441 34.70 3.30 0.57
CA GLY A 441 34.42 1.98 0.00
C GLY A 441 35.63 1.25 -0.58
N ARG A 442 36.86 1.59 -0.14
CA ARG A 442 38.10 1.03 -0.68
C ARG A 442 38.85 0.13 0.29
N ASP A 443 39.58 -0.82 -0.30
CA ASP A 443 40.54 -1.67 0.39
C ASP A 443 41.88 -0.94 0.66
N ALA A 444 42.78 -1.58 1.39
CA ALA A 444 44.11 -1.05 1.70
C ALA A 444 45.06 -0.95 0.47
N GLN A 445 44.58 -1.24 -0.75
CA GLN A 445 45.27 -1.03 -2.02
C GLN A 445 44.54 0.01 -2.91
N GLY A 446 43.48 0.65 -2.42
CA GLY A 446 42.70 1.67 -3.13
C GLY A 446 41.69 1.11 -4.15
N ARG A 447 41.44 -0.20 -4.16
CA ARG A 447 40.44 -0.85 -5.02
C ARG A 447 39.06 -0.86 -4.32
N PRO A 448 37.92 -0.83 -5.02
CA PRO A 448 36.62 -0.98 -4.38
C PRO A 448 36.49 -2.34 -3.66
N GLY A 449 36.13 -2.32 -2.38
CA GLY A 449 36.02 -3.53 -1.56
C GLY A 449 36.30 -3.31 -0.07
N PRO A 450 36.17 -4.36 0.75
CA PRO A 450 36.45 -4.30 2.17
C PRO A 450 37.96 -4.12 2.44
N ALA A 451 38.27 -3.30 3.45
CA ALA A 451 39.62 -3.11 3.96
C ALA A 451 40.06 -4.23 4.93
N VAL A 452 39.10 -4.92 5.55
CA VAL A 452 39.32 -6.11 6.40
C VAL A 452 38.23 -7.15 6.12
N GLU A 453 38.60 -8.41 6.01
CA GLU A 453 37.66 -9.55 6.10
C GLU A 453 38.06 -10.45 7.28
N ILE A 454 37.07 -10.87 8.06
CA ILE A 454 37.24 -11.79 9.21
C ILE A 454 36.29 -12.97 9.00
N ALA A 455 36.78 -14.20 9.15
CA ALA A 455 35.94 -15.39 9.14
C ALA A 455 35.30 -15.62 10.53
N VAL A 456 34.01 -15.92 10.54
CA VAL A 456 33.20 -16.11 11.77
C VAL A 456 32.29 -17.33 11.63
N ASP A 457 31.94 -17.95 12.76
CA ASP A 457 31.16 -19.18 12.87
C ASP A 457 29.73 -18.93 13.42
N GLY A 458 28.83 -19.91 13.21
CA GLY A 458 27.44 -19.85 13.67
C GLY A 458 26.45 -19.36 12.60
N LEU A 459 25.14 -19.40 12.91
CA LEU A 459 24.11 -18.79 12.07
C LEU A 459 23.93 -17.34 12.51
N LEU A 460 24.80 -16.49 12.00
CA LEU A 460 24.76 -15.06 12.29
C LEU A 460 23.63 -14.40 11.47
N VAL A 461 22.73 -13.71 12.17
CA VAL A 461 21.54 -13.09 11.56
C VAL A 461 21.52 -11.57 11.66
N ASP A 462 22.32 -11.00 12.57
CA ASP A 462 22.47 -9.55 12.73
C ASP A 462 23.77 -9.16 13.46
N ILE A 463 24.18 -7.89 13.32
CA ILE A 463 25.36 -7.26 13.90
C ILE A 463 25.04 -5.85 14.41
N ALA A 464 25.52 -5.51 15.61
CA ALA A 464 25.60 -4.13 16.10
C ALA A 464 27.03 -3.76 16.49
N ALA A 465 27.37 -2.46 16.49
CA ALA A 465 28.73 -2.00 16.76
C ALA A 465 28.76 -0.75 17.66
N ALA A 466 29.62 -0.75 18.67
CA ALA A 466 29.87 0.41 19.52
C ALA A 466 31.26 0.32 20.18
N ALA A 467 31.88 1.48 20.43
CA ALA A 467 33.12 1.62 21.22
C ALA A 467 34.32 0.73 20.82
N GLY A 468 34.37 0.22 19.58
CA GLY A 468 35.43 -0.70 19.11
C GLY A 468 35.11 -2.20 19.29
N SER A 469 33.88 -2.53 19.68
CA SER A 469 33.37 -3.90 19.78
C SER A 469 32.18 -4.13 18.87
N LEU A 470 31.97 -5.39 18.49
CA LEU A 470 30.88 -5.88 17.65
C LEU A 470 30.04 -6.88 18.44
N LEU A 471 28.73 -6.71 18.48
CA LEU A 471 27.81 -7.70 19.01
C LEU A 471 27.14 -8.45 17.85
N LEU A 472 27.18 -9.77 17.88
CA LEU A 472 26.59 -10.65 16.88
C LEU A 472 25.45 -11.47 17.49
N ALA A 473 24.36 -11.65 16.73
CA ALA A 473 23.29 -12.57 17.06
C ALA A 473 23.52 -13.92 16.36
N ASP A 474 23.96 -14.94 17.10
CA ASP A 474 24.07 -16.31 16.61
C ASP A 474 22.79 -17.09 16.96
N ARG A 475 21.92 -17.24 15.96
CA ARG A 475 20.61 -17.87 16.10
C ARG A 475 20.70 -19.39 16.29
N ALA A 476 21.73 -20.04 15.75
CA ALA A 476 21.90 -21.50 15.88
C ALA A 476 22.28 -21.92 17.31
N SER A 477 23.05 -21.09 18.03
CA SER A 477 23.39 -21.34 19.44
C SER A 477 22.52 -20.57 20.45
N GLY A 478 21.65 -19.67 19.97
CA GLY A 478 20.84 -18.79 20.81
C GLY A 478 21.70 -17.85 21.67
N GLN A 479 22.89 -17.46 21.19
CA GLN A 479 23.83 -16.64 21.94
C GLN A 479 24.00 -15.25 21.30
N LEU A 480 24.17 -14.26 22.17
CA LEU A 480 24.78 -12.98 21.83
C LEU A 480 26.28 -13.09 22.04
N ARG A 481 27.06 -12.75 21.02
CA ARG A 481 28.54 -12.89 21.00
C ARG A 481 29.19 -11.52 20.82
N LEU A 482 29.96 -11.10 21.80
CA LEU A 482 30.68 -9.82 21.80
C LEU A 482 32.13 -10.05 21.36
N LEU A 483 32.51 -9.46 20.23
CA LEU A 483 33.84 -9.52 19.63
C LEU A 483 34.53 -8.14 19.69
N ALA A 484 35.85 -8.12 19.65
CA ALA A 484 36.64 -6.93 19.34
C ALA A 484 36.66 -6.66 17.82
N ASP A 485 37.16 -5.49 17.40
CA ASP A 485 37.27 -5.13 15.98
C ASP A 485 38.40 -5.85 15.20
N ASP A 486 39.15 -6.74 15.87
CA ASP A 486 40.02 -7.76 15.26
C ASP A 486 39.35 -9.15 15.11
N GLY A 487 38.10 -9.30 15.58
CA GLY A 487 37.34 -10.54 15.54
C GLY A 487 37.54 -11.49 16.72
N SER A 488 38.41 -11.15 17.69
CA SER A 488 38.56 -11.95 18.91
C SER A 488 37.33 -11.86 19.81
N GLU A 489 36.85 -12.99 20.31
CA GLU A 489 35.65 -13.03 21.16
C GLU A 489 35.98 -12.60 22.60
N LEU A 490 35.34 -11.52 23.04
CA LEU A 490 35.49 -10.91 24.37
C LEU A 490 34.54 -11.54 25.40
N ALA A 491 33.31 -11.84 24.99
CA ALA A 491 32.29 -12.46 25.83
C ALA A 491 31.18 -13.13 24.98
N ARG A 492 30.42 -14.04 25.59
CA ARG A 492 29.14 -14.52 25.06
C ARG A 492 28.13 -14.72 26.19
N TRP A 493 26.85 -14.54 25.90
CA TRP A 493 25.74 -14.81 26.82
C TRP A 493 24.51 -15.30 26.07
N ALA A 494 23.63 -16.02 26.76
CA ALA A 494 22.39 -16.50 26.16
C ALA A 494 21.44 -15.34 25.85
N ALA A 495 20.81 -15.40 24.68
CA ALA A 495 19.71 -14.51 24.34
C ALA A 495 18.45 -14.83 25.18
N PRO A 496 17.58 -13.85 25.43
CA PRO A 496 16.32 -14.05 26.14
C PRO A 496 15.17 -14.58 25.26
N GLY A 497 15.39 -14.69 23.95
CA GLY A 497 14.45 -15.21 22.93
C GLY A 497 15.18 -15.37 21.60
N GLN A 498 14.46 -15.63 20.50
CA GLN A 498 15.09 -15.71 19.18
C GLN A 498 15.31 -14.29 18.65
N VAL A 499 16.55 -13.81 18.78
CA VAL A 499 16.92 -12.44 18.39
C VAL A 499 16.68 -12.25 16.88
N THR A 500 15.90 -11.22 16.56
CA THR A 500 15.62 -10.78 15.20
C THR A 500 16.50 -9.59 14.82
N ARG A 501 16.69 -8.63 15.73
CA ARG A 501 17.52 -7.44 15.49
C ARG A 501 18.39 -7.01 16.66
N LEU A 502 19.49 -6.32 16.35
CA LEU A 502 20.44 -5.74 17.28
C LEU A 502 20.65 -4.24 17.01
N ALA A 503 20.85 -3.47 18.07
CA ALA A 503 21.38 -2.11 17.99
C ALA A 503 22.31 -1.80 19.17
N ALA A 504 23.03 -0.69 19.10
CA ALA A 504 23.96 -0.28 20.15
C ALA A 504 23.95 1.23 20.38
N SER A 505 24.06 1.65 21.64
CA SER A 505 24.30 3.07 21.93
C SER A 505 25.70 3.46 21.46
N ARG A 506 25.81 4.51 20.63
CA ARG A 506 27.07 4.87 19.95
C ARG A 506 28.23 5.24 20.89
N ASP A 507 27.93 5.58 22.14
CA ASP A 507 28.88 5.86 23.22
C ASP A 507 29.36 4.60 23.97
N GLY A 508 28.79 3.42 23.66
CA GLY A 508 29.05 2.17 24.36
C GLY A 508 28.23 1.95 25.64
N ALA A 509 27.24 2.81 25.96
CA ALA A 509 26.45 2.71 27.18
C ALA A 509 25.52 1.47 27.27
N GLY A 510 25.34 0.73 26.18
CA GLY A 510 24.61 -0.52 26.18
C GLY A 510 24.29 -1.08 24.81
N TRP A 511 23.94 -2.37 24.80
CA TRP A 511 23.46 -3.13 23.65
C TRP A 511 21.96 -3.31 23.74
N PHE A 512 21.29 -3.42 22.60
CA PHE A 512 19.85 -3.62 22.50
C PHE A 512 19.58 -4.82 21.57
N ALA A 513 18.65 -5.68 21.94
CA ALA A 513 18.21 -6.79 21.12
C ALA A 513 16.68 -6.83 21.06
N LEU A 514 16.11 -6.96 19.86
CA LEU A 514 14.71 -7.29 19.64
C LEU A 514 14.58 -8.81 19.46
N THR A 515 13.60 -9.40 20.14
CA THR A 515 13.21 -10.80 19.96
C THR A 515 11.95 -10.93 19.10
N ASP A 516 11.75 -12.14 18.61
CA ASP A 516 10.61 -12.58 17.79
C ASP A 516 9.23 -12.40 18.45
N ASP A 517 9.17 -12.46 19.79
CA ASP A 517 8.00 -12.14 20.63
C ASP A 517 7.72 -10.62 20.76
N GLY A 518 8.52 -9.79 20.10
CA GLY A 518 8.39 -8.33 20.06
C GLY A 518 9.00 -7.56 21.24
N TRP A 519 9.68 -8.24 22.17
CA TRP A 519 10.34 -7.58 23.30
C TRP A 519 11.71 -7.02 22.94
N ILE A 520 12.01 -5.82 23.45
CA ILE A 520 13.31 -5.17 23.35
C ILE A 520 14.03 -5.30 24.69
N TRP A 521 15.27 -5.78 24.64
CA TRP A 521 16.10 -6.11 25.80
C TRP A 521 17.38 -5.27 25.75
N LYS A 522 17.60 -4.44 26.79
CA LYS A 522 18.81 -3.62 26.93
C LYS A 522 19.80 -4.29 27.87
N PHE A 523 21.03 -4.46 27.41
CA PHE A 523 22.17 -4.92 28.19
C PHE A 523 23.14 -3.75 28.44
N ASP A 524 23.96 -3.82 29.49
CA ASP A 524 25.14 -2.97 29.61
C ASP A 524 26.29 -3.50 28.74
N ALA A 525 27.39 -2.74 28.66
CA ALA A 525 28.56 -3.09 27.85
C ALA A 525 29.15 -4.48 28.17
N ALA A 526 28.90 -5.02 29.37
CA ALA A 526 29.37 -6.33 29.82
C ALA A 526 28.35 -7.47 29.63
N GLY A 527 27.19 -7.19 29.03
CA GLY A 527 26.14 -8.18 28.77
C GLY A 527 25.16 -8.41 29.94
N SER A 528 25.15 -7.56 30.96
CA SER A 528 24.17 -7.68 32.07
C SER A 528 22.85 -7.02 31.69
N LEU A 529 21.70 -7.67 31.94
CA LEU A 529 20.38 -7.12 31.61
C LEU A 529 20.07 -5.86 32.44
N ARG A 530 19.58 -4.80 31.78
CA ARG A 530 19.33 -3.46 32.35
C ARG A 530 17.88 -3.02 32.24
N ALA A 531 17.27 -3.19 31.07
CA ALA A 531 15.87 -2.90 30.81
C ALA A 531 15.27 -3.99 29.90
N ALA A 532 13.96 -4.18 29.96
CA ALA A 532 13.20 -4.94 28.98
C ALA A 532 11.82 -4.29 28.83
N TRP A 533 11.29 -4.18 27.61
CA TRP A 533 9.94 -3.67 27.36
C TRP A 533 9.37 -4.20 26.03
N ASP A 534 8.04 -4.18 25.90
CA ASP A 534 7.34 -4.44 24.64
C ASP A 534 7.64 -3.31 23.63
N GLY A 535 8.27 -3.65 22.50
CA GLY A 535 8.72 -2.67 21.50
C GLY A 535 7.58 -2.02 20.71
N ALA A 536 6.43 -2.70 20.57
CA ALA A 536 5.27 -2.19 19.86
C ALA A 536 3.98 -2.85 20.38
N PRO A 537 3.43 -2.38 21.52
CA PRO A 537 2.20 -2.94 22.06
C PRO A 537 1.05 -2.83 21.05
N SER A 538 0.45 -3.96 20.67
CA SER A 538 -0.52 -4.11 19.57
C SER A 538 -0.02 -3.77 18.15
N GLY A 539 1.28 -3.91 17.91
CA GLY A 539 1.91 -3.84 16.58
C GLY A 539 2.76 -5.08 16.28
N ALA A 540 3.62 -4.97 15.27
CA ALA A 540 4.68 -5.94 14.99
C ALA A 540 6.01 -5.20 14.85
N PRO A 541 6.85 -5.16 15.90
CA PRO A 541 8.16 -4.52 15.79
C PRO A 541 9.05 -5.40 14.90
N VAL A 542 9.61 -4.82 13.85
CA VAL A 542 10.45 -5.55 12.87
C VAL A 542 11.89 -5.05 12.81
N ASP A 543 12.17 -3.85 13.34
CA ASP A 543 13.52 -3.28 13.37
C ASP A 543 13.72 -2.19 14.43
N LEU A 544 14.97 -1.92 14.84
CA LEU A 544 15.31 -0.80 15.73
C LEU A 544 16.72 -0.22 15.51
N ASP A 545 16.92 1.05 15.85
CA ASP A 545 18.26 1.65 16.02
C ASP A 545 18.25 2.74 17.11
N VAL A 546 19.43 3.11 17.61
CA VAL A 546 19.63 4.02 18.74
C VAL A 546 20.27 5.33 18.27
N ALA A 547 19.50 6.41 18.34
CA ALA A 547 20.00 7.74 18.05
C ALA A 547 21.09 8.16 19.07
N PRO A 548 22.03 9.07 18.71
CA PRO A 548 23.09 9.51 19.64
C PRO A 548 22.58 10.17 20.94
N SER A 549 21.30 10.52 21.00
CA SER A 549 20.58 11.02 22.18
C SER A 549 20.16 9.93 23.18
N GLY A 550 20.39 8.64 22.86
CA GLY A 550 19.90 7.50 23.64
C GLY A 550 18.42 7.16 23.41
N VAL A 551 17.78 7.79 22.42
CA VAL A 551 16.43 7.45 21.96
C VAL A 551 16.50 6.20 21.08
N VAL A 552 15.75 5.16 21.45
CA VAL A 552 15.58 3.94 20.66
C VAL A 552 14.41 4.16 19.71
N LEU A 553 14.65 4.13 18.41
CA LEU A 553 13.63 4.16 17.37
C LEU A 553 13.27 2.72 16.99
N VAL A 554 11.98 2.42 16.83
CA VAL A 554 11.45 1.07 16.58
C VAL A 554 10.44 1.12 15.44
N ALA A 555 10.64 0.31 14.40
CA ALA A 555 9.73 0.21 13.27
C ALA A 555 8.61 -0.81 13.55
N ASP A 556 7.35 -0.35 13.56
CA ASP A 556 6.15 -1.18 13.70
C ASP A 556 5.57 -1.48 12.30
N GLY A 557 5.94 -2.64 11.77
CA GLY A 557 5.66 -3.08 10.39
C GLY A 557 4.23 -3.58 10.14
N LEU A 558 3.33 -3.55 11.14
CA LEU A 558 1.88 -3.70 10.98
C LEU A 558 1.09 -2.45 11.39
N GLY A 559 1.78 -1.45 11.96
CA GLY A 559 1.17 -0.23 12.46
C GLY A 559 1.45 1.03 11.63
N ASP A 560 2.20 0.90 10.53
CA ASP A 560 2.64 1.95 9.61
C ASP A 560 3.28 3.17 10.32
N ARG A 561 4.08 2.89 11.35
CA ARG A 561 4.56 3.90 12.30
C ARG A 561 5.93 3.56 12.90
N ILE A 562 6.62 4.60 13.36
CA ILE A 562 7.86 4.48 14.14
C ILE A 562 7.60 4.91 15.58
N PHE A 563 7.97 4.09 16.55
CA PHE A 563 7.94 4.47 17.97
C PHE A 563 9.31 4.97 18.42
N GLY A 564 9.34 6.04 19.21
CA GLY A 564 10.54 6.52 19.90
C GLY A 564 10.44 6.27 21.40
N TYR A 565 11.38 5.52 21.95
CA TYR A 565 11.49 5.22 23.38
C TYR A 565 12.72 5.89 23.99
N ALA A 566 12.60 6.37 25.22
CA ALA A 566 13.72 6.91 25.99
C ALA A 566 13.73 6.36 27.42
N LEU A 567 14.90 6.39 28.05
CA LEU A 567 15.07 6.04 29.46
C LEU A 567 14.19 6.96 30.33
N ALA A 568 13.40 6.37 31.22
CA ALA A 568 12.44 7.05 32.07
C ALA A 568 12.71 6.79 33.56
N PRO A 569 13.65 7.53 34.19
CA PRO A 569 14.02 7.32 35.59
C PRO A 569 12.83 7.48 36.54
N GLY A 570 12.60 6.48 37.40
CA GLY A 570 11.53 6.51 38.41
C GLY A 570 10.18 5.93 37.97
N LEU A 571 10.07 5.39 36.75
CA LEU A 571 9.03 4.41 36.44
C LEU A 571 9.45 3.01 36.93
N ASP A 572 8.48 2.21 37.37
CA ASP A 572 8.70 0.78 37.59
C ASP A 572 8.99 0.10 36.23
N ALA A 573 10.14 -0.56 36.11
CA ALA A 573 10.43 -1.35 34.92
C ALA A 573 9.46 -2.53 34.82
N PRO A 574 8.83 -2.77 33.65
CA PRO A 574 7.94 -3.90 33.49
C PRO A 574 8.72 -5.20 33.68
N ARG A 575 8.07 -6.23 34.22
CA ARG A 575 8.69 -7.55 34.31
C ARG A 575 8.72 -8.15 32.90
N PRO A 576 9.91 -8.53 32.39
CA PRO A 576 9.96 -9.27 31.14
C PRO A 576 9.21 -10.60 31.25
N PRO A 577 8.71 -11.14 30.12
CA PRO A 577 8.24 -12.52 30.06
C PRO A 577 9.40 -13.47 30.41
N ARG A 578 9.04 -14.68 30.84
CA ARG A 578 10.02 -15.77 30.92
C ARG A 578 10.10 -16.45 29.55
N PRO A 579 11.30 -16.79 29.06
CA PRO A 579 11.44 -17.45 27.76
C PRO A 579 10.74 -18.81 27.80
N GLY A 580 9.74 -19.00 26.93
CA GLY A 580 8.98 -20.25 26.80
C GLY A 580 7.75 -20.42 27.73
N ASP A 581 7.36 -19.41 28.51
CA ASP A 581 6.21 -19.51 29.46
C ASP A 581 4.82 -19.17 28.83
N ARG A 582 4.73 -18.85 27.53
CA ARG A 582 3.47 -18.58 26.79
C ARG A 582 3.57 -18.87 25.28
N CYS A 583 2.45 -18.94 24.59
CA CYS A 583 2.34 -18.86 23.13
C CYS A 583 2.14 -17.41 22.64
N ASP A 584 2.68 -17.08 21.46
CA ASP A 584 2.56 -15.76 20.84
C ASP A 584 1.43 -15.77 19.80
N LEU A 585 0.35 -15.04 20.10
CA LEU A 585 -0.90 -15.09 19.35
C LEU A 585 -1.07 -13.87 18.44
N LEU A 586 -1.44 -14.13 17.18
CA LEU A 586 -1.64 -13.17 16.11
C LEU A 586 -3.14 -13.11 15.73
N PRO A 587 -3.90 -12.17 16.32
CA PRO A 587 -5.30 -11.94 16.00
C PRO A 587 -5.47 -11.08 14.74
N ASP A 588 -6.28 -11.55 13.82
CA ASP A 588 -6.73 -10.85 12.62
C ASP A 588 -8.27 -10.77 12.62
N LYS A 589 -8.83 -9.69 12.09
CA LYS A 589 -10.26 -9.54 11.87
C LYS A 589 -10.53 -8.66 10.66
N VAL A 590 -11.16 -9.24 9.65
CA VAL A 590 -11.51 -8.57 8.38
C VAL A 590 -13.02 -8.59 8.12
N ALA A 591 -13.48 -7.64 7.30
CA ALA A 591 -14.86 -7.52 6.86
C ALA A 591 -14.89 -7.47 5.32
N ALA A 592 -15.70 -8.33 4.69
CA ALA A 592 -15.76 -8.49 3.24
C ALA A 592 -17.21 -8.58 2.74
N PRO A 593 -17.62 -7.79 1.72
CA PRO A 593 -16.87 -6.70 1.11
C PRO A 593 -16.62 -5.54 2.08
N ALA A 594 -15.48 -4.85 1.94
CA ALA A 594 -15.18 -3.64 2.71
C ALA A 594 -16.08 -2.43 2.33
N ARG A 595 -16.87 -2.57 1.26
CA ARG A 595 -17.80 -1.58 0.74
C ARG A 595 -19.08 -2.27 0.27
N VAL A 596 -20.23 -1.99 0.89
CA VAL A 596 -21.52 -2.64 0.59
C VAL A 596 -22.67 -1.63 0.56
N ALA A 597 -23.79 -1.97 -0.06
CA ALA A 597 -24.99 -1.16 0.09
C ALA A 597 -25.62 -1.35 1.48
N SER A 598 -26.29 -0.31 1.98
CA SER A 598 -27.09 -0.40 3.21
C SER A 598 -28.12 -1.53 3.13
N GLY A 599 -28.04 -2.48 4.06
CA GLY A 599 -28.88 -3.69 4.10
C GLY A 599 -28.36 -4.90 3.30
N GLU A 600 -27.20 -4.83 2.66
CA GLU A 600 -26.50 -6.02 2.12
C GLU A 600 -25.66 -6.72 3.21
N PRO A 601 -25.46 -8.05 3.15
CA PRO A 601 -24.68 -8.77 4.15
C PRO A 601 -23.17 -8.58 3.94
N VAL A 602 -22.47 -8.21 5.01
CA VAL A 602 -21.02 -8.26 5.13
C VAL A 602 -20.63 -9.55 5.83
N GLU A 603 -19.72 -10.34 5.26
CA GLU A 603 -19.07 -11.44 5.98
C GLU A 603 -17.91 -10.90 6.80
N VAL A 604 -17.99 -11.09 8.12
CA VAL A 604 -16.94 -10.75 9.07
C VAL A 604 -16.20 -12.03 9.45
N THR A 605 -14.88 -12.00 9.30
CA THR A 605 -14.00 -13.15 9.58
C THR A 605 -12.98 -12.77 10.64
N LEU A 606 -13.04 -13.42 11.81
CA LEU A 606 -11.94 -13.40 12.78
C LEU A 606 -11.01 -14.57 12.48
N ARG A 607 -9.71 -14.34 12.59
CA ARG A 607 -8.70 -15.40 12.60
C ARG A 607 -7.84 -15.22 13.83
N LEU A 608 -7.56 -16.33 14.52
CA LEU A 608 -6.45 -16.37 15.44
C LEU A 608 -5.43 -17.34 14.86
N SER A 609 -4.22 -16.83 14.64
CA SER A 609 -3.03 -17.63 14.34
C SER A 609 -1.99 -17.37 15.42
N GLY A 610 -0.80 -17.97 15.33
CA GLY A 610 0.26 -17.75 16.29
C GLY A 610 1.30 -18.86 16.29
N ASP A 611 2.19 -18.80 17.27
CA ASP A 611 3.23 -19.79 17.53
C ASP A 611 3.20 -20.22 19.00
N CYS A 612 3.65 -21.44 19.29
CA CYS A 612 3.70 -22.02 20.63
C CYS A 612 5.05 -22.71 20.84
N PRO A 613 5.83 -22.35 21.88
CA PRO A 613 6.95 -23.16 22.32
C PRO A 613 6.47 -24.59 22.57
N SER A 614 6.99 -25.56 21.81
CA SER A 614 6.56 -26.96 21.91
C SER A 614 7.75 -27.90 22.04
N GLU A 615 7.55 -29.05 22.69
CA GLU A 615 8.41 -30.22 22.47
C GLU A 615 8.13 -30.70 21.04
N ALA A 616 8.84 -30.09 20.09
CA ALA A 616 8.44 -30.07 18.69
C ALA A 616 8.43 -31.46 18.05
N LEU A 617 7.47 -31.66 17.15
CA LEU A 617 7.62 -32.66 16.10
C LEU A 617 8.78 -32.23 15.21
N ALA A 618 9.76 -33.12 15.04
CA ALA A 618 10.81 -32.91 14.05
C ALA A 618 10.19 -32.67 12.66
N LEU A 619 10.77 -31.77 11.87
CA LEU A 619 10.25 -31.35 10.56
C LEU A 619 11.33 -31.48 9.49
N ASP A 620 11.04 -32.16 8.39
CA ASP A 620 11.84 -32.09 7.17
C ASP A 620 11.10 -31.27 6.11
N VAL A 621 11.71 -30.19 5.62
CA VAL A 621 11.09 -29.27 4.65
C VAL A 621 11.95 -29.12 3.39
N LEU A 622 11.31 -29.01 2.23
CA LEU A 622 11.99 -28.65 0.99
C LEU A 622 11.46 -27.34 0.42
N LEU A 623 12.38 -26.41 0.15
CA LEU A 623 12.12 -25.22 -0.65
C LEU A 623 12.27 -25.58 -2.12
N VAL A 624 11.22 -25.34 -2.92
CA VAL A 624 11.18 -25.62 -4.35
C VAL A 624 10.98 -24.29 -5.08
N LEU A 625 12.05 -23.76 -5.64
CA LEU A 625 12.11 -22.40 -6.18
C LEU A 625 12.21 -22.43 -7.71
N ASP A 626 11.30 -21.73 -8.37
CA ASP A 626 11.33 -21.50 -9.82
C ASP A 626 12.48 -20.56 -10.20
N GLN A 627 13.21 -20.92 -11.24
CA GLN A 627 14.26 -20.13 -11.89
C GLN A 627 14.13 -20.17 -13.43
N SER A 628 12.90 -20.27 -13.94
CA SER A 628 12.57 -20.09 -15.36
C SER A 628 12.86 -18.66 -15.84
N GLY A 629 12.79 -18.44 -17.16
CA GLY A 629 13.09 -17.14 -17.77
C GLY A 629 12.14 -16.00 -17.35
N SER A 630 10.89 -16.33 -16.98
CA SER A 630 9.90 -15.36 -16.50
C SER A 630 10.26 -14.75 -15.14
N MET A 631 11.08 -15.45 -14.34
CA MET A 631 11.60 -15.00 -13.04
C MET A 631 12.74 -13.96 -13.16
N GLU A 632 13.30 -13.70 -14.35
CA GLU A 632 14.48 -12.85 -14.51
C GLU A 632 14.28 -11.41 -13.97
N GLY A 633 15.22 -10.94 -13.15
CA GLY A 633 15.20 -9.61 -12.55
C GLY A 633 14.52 -9.61 -11.18
N PRO A 634 13.72 -8.58 -10.83
CA PRO A 634 13.21 -8.37 -9.47
C PRO A 634 12.46 -9.56 -8.85
N LYS A 635 11.82 -10.42 -9.66
CA LYS A 635 11.10 -11.61 -9.16
C LYS A 635 12.05 -12.62 -8.50
N LEU A 636 13.15 -12.98 -9.17
CA LEU A 636 14.14 -13.92 -8.63
C LEU A 636 14.93 -13.33 -7.46
N GLU A 637 15.20 -12.01 -7.47
CA GLU A 637 15.83 -11.34 -6.32
C GLU A 637 14.94 -11.38 -5.07
N ALA A 638 13.64 -11.06 -5.22
CA ALA A 638 12.66 -11.16 -4.16
C ALA A 638 12.47 -12.62 -3.67
N ALA A 639 12.48 -13.58 -4.60
CA ALA A 639 12.40 -15.01 -4.29
C ALA A 639 13.61 -15.48 -3.45
N ARG A 640 14.84 -15.11 -3.85
CA ARG A 640 16.06 -15.40 -3.08
C ARG A 640 15.99 -14.76 -1.70
N ALA A 641 15.68 -13.48 -1.61
CA ALA A 641 15.59 -12.76 -0.33
C ALA A 641 14.60 -13.42 0.64
N ALA A 642 13.38 -13.69 0.20
CA ALA A 642 12.33 -14.27 1.05
C ALA A 642 12.63 -15.74 1.45
N ALA A 643 13.25 -16.53 0.57
CA ALA A 643 13.67 -17.90 0.87
C ALA A 643 14.89 -17.96 1.81
N ILE A 644 15.80 -16.97 1.74
CA ILE A 644 16.94 -16.82 2.65
C ILE A 644 16.47 -16.35 4.04
N ASP A 645 15.55 -15.38 4.11
CA ASP A 645 14.89 -14.97 5.37
C ASP A 645 14.16 -16.16 6.01
N PHE A 646 13.43 -16.97 5.23
CA PHE A 646 12.79 -18.21 5.70
C PHE A 646 13.81 -19.19 6.29
N VAL A 647 14.91 -19.48 5.57
CA VAL A 647 15.99 -20.34 6.07
C VAL A 647 16.56 -19.81 7.37
N ALA A 648 16.74 -18.49 7.51
CA ALA A 648 17.22 -17.89 8.74
C ALA A 648 16.20 -18.00 9.90
N GLU A 649 14.90 -18.09 9.66
CA GLU A 649 13.87 -18.16 10.72
C GLU A 649 13.70 -19.56 11.37
N LEU A 650 14.23 -20.64 10.77
CA LEU A 650 14.03 -22.03 11.22
C LEU A 650 14.91 -22.47 12.41
N ASP A 651 14.36 -23.27 13.33
CA ASP A 651 15.11 -23.94 14.40
C ASP A 651 15.72 -25.28 13.95
N TYR A 652 16.98 -25.23 13.52
CA TYR A 652 17.75 -26.40 13.07
C TYR A 652 18.07 -27.45 14.15
N ARG A 653 17.69 -27.22 15.42
CA ARG A 653 17.69 -28.29 16.44
C ARG A 653 16.55 -29.29 16.22
N GLN A 654 15.50 -28.89 15.50
CA GLN A 654 14.30 -29.68 15.21
C GLN A 654 14.03 -29.82 13.70
N VAL A 655 14.43 -28.83 12.89
CA VAL A 655 14.22 -28.79 11.45
C VAL A 655 15.43 -29.34 10.69
N GLN A 656 15.18 -30.10 9.63
CA GLN A 656 16.11 -30.28 8.53
C GLN A 656 15.48 -29.70 7.27
N ALA A 657 16.28 -29.03 6.44
CA ALA A 657 15.79 -28.38 5.25
C ALA A 657 16.63 -28.73 4.01
N GLY A 658 16.03 -28.65 2.83
CA GLY A 658 16.67 -28.79 1.53
C GLY A 658 16.19 -27.70 0.57
N ALA A 659 16.95 -27.45 -0.48
CA ALA A 659 16.64 -26.49 -1.53
C ALA A 659 16.75 -27.16 -2.90
N LEU A 660 15.70 -27.02 -3.71
CA LEU A 660 15.59 -27.50 -5.08
C LEU A 660 15.26 -26.29 -5.97
N LEU A 661 16.06 -26.10 -7.01
CA LEU A 661 15.90 -25.04 -8.00
C LEU A 661 15.42 -25.67 -9.31
N PHE A 662 14.36 -25.14 -9.91
CA PHE A 662 13.80 -25.75 -11.13
C PHE A 662 13.46 -24.75 -12.22
N ALA A 663 13.65 -25.20 -13.45
CA ALA A 663 13.17 -24.59 -14.68
C ALA A 663 12.81 -25.74 -15.63
N THR A 664 13.34 -25.78 -16.86
CA THR A 664 13.28 -26.98 -17.73
C THR A 664 14.12 -28.14 -17.17
N GLN A 665 15.18 -27.82 -16.42
CA GLN A 665 15.96 -28.79 -15.64
C GLN A 665 15.69 -28.59 -14.15
N ILE A 666 15.93 -29.63 -13.37
CA ILE A 666 15.71 -29.67 -11.93
C ILE A 666 17.05 -29.93 -11.27
N ASP A 667 17.45 -29.06 -10.34
CA ASP A 667 18.67 -29.21 -9.55
C ASP A 667 18.30 -29.26 -8.05
N LEU A 668 18.61 -30.37 -7.40
CA LEU A 668 18.50 -30.53 -5.96
C LEU A 668 19.75 -29.93 -5.29
N ALA A 669 19.90 -28.61 -5.48
CA ALA A 669 21.08 -27.82 -5.15
C ALA A 669 21.55 -28.00 -3.69
N GLN A 670 20.62 -28.24 -2.76
CA GLN A 670 20.93 -28.72 -1.42
C GLN A 670 19.96 -29.81 -0.96
N ARG A 671 20.49 -31.00 -0.70
CA ARG A 671 19.79 -32.13 -0.07
C ARG A 671 19.43 -31.84 1.39
N LEU A 672 18.55 -32.63 2.00
CA LEU A 672 18.15 -32.45 3.40
C LEU A 672 19.38 -32.37 4.32
N THR A 673 19.48 -31.26 5.05
CA THR A 673 20.62 -30.90 5.92
C THR A 673 20.15 -30.12 7.15
N ASP A 674 20.96 -30.14 8.20
CA ASP A 674 20.90 -29.28 9.38
C ASP A 674 21.87 -28.07 9.30
N ASP A 675 22.61 -27.91 8.19
CA ASP A 675 23.45 -26.74 7.89
C ASP A 675 22.66 -25.62 7.16
N PRO A 676 22.26 -24.53 7.85
CA PRO A 676 21.60 -23.37 7.21
C PRO A 676 22.50 -22.65 6.22
N LEU A 677 23.83 -22.62 6.43
CA LEU A 677 24.75 -21.90 5.55
C LEU A 677 24.90 -22.61 4.21
N ALA A 678 24.81 -23.95 4.17
CA ALA A 678 24.69 -24.70 2.92
C ALA A 678 23.43 -24.34 2.14
N LEU A 679 22.28 -24.20 2.83
CA LEU A 679 21.00 -23.81 2.23
C LEU A 679 21.02 -22.39 1.69
N MET A 680 21.52 -21.41 2.46
CA MET A 680 21.64 -20.01 2.02
C MET A 680 22.49 -19.91 0.75
N ARG A 681 23.63 -20.61 0.67
CA ARG A 681 24.50 -20.64 -0.53
C ARG A 681 23.81 -21.26 -1.74
N ALA A 682 23.11 -22.38 -1.56
CA ALA A 682 22.37 -23.04 -2.63
C ALA A 682 21.25 -22.13 -3.19
N ILE A 683 20.46 -21.50 -2.33
CA ILE A 683 19.40 -20.54 -2.75
C ILE A 683 20.02 -19.32 -3.44
N SER A 684 21.12 -18.78 -2.91
CA SER A 684 21.81 -17.61 -3.50
C SER A 684 22.29 -17.88 -4.93
N SER A 685 22.65 -19.12 -5.25
CA SER A 685 23.18 -19.51 -6.57
C SER A 685 22.15 -19.63 -7.71
N ALA A 686 20.85 -19.41 -7.45
CA ALA A 686 19.80 -19.51 -8.48
C ALA A 686 20.00 -18.54 -9.66
N SER A 687 19.57 -18.93 -10.86
CA SER A 687 19.73 -18.12 -12.08
C SER A 687 18.61 -18.38 -13.10
N ALA A 688 17.97 -17.31 -13.58
CA ALA A 688 16.85 -17.40 -14.51
C ALA A 688 17.24 -18.00 -15.87
N GLY A 689 16.48 -18.99 -16.35
CA GLY A 689 16.61 -19.54 -17.69
C GLY A 689 15.81 -20.83 -17.95
N GLY A 690 15.17 -20.91 -19.11
CA GLY A 690 14.31 -22.04 -19.52
C GLY A 690 12.84 -21.85 -19.13
N GLY A 691 12.02 -22.87 -19.39
CA GLY A 691 10.60 -22.96 -19.02
C GLY A 691 10.35 -23.54 -17.63
N THR A 692 9.12 -23.96 -17.31
CA THR A 692 8.67 -24.21 -15.93
C THR A 692 8.19 -25.66 -15.67
N ASN A 693 9.07 -26.57 -15.22
CA ASN A 693 8.76 -27.99 -14.97
C ASN A 693 8.31 -28.28 -13.51
N ILE A 694 7.12 -27.83 -13.14
CA ILE A 694 6.56 -28.03 -11.78
C ILE A 694 6.38 -29.52 -11.44
N ALA A 695 5.96 -30.36 -12.40
CA ALA A 695 5.69 -31.77 -12.16
C ALA A 695 6.96 -32.53 -11.72
N GLY A 696 8.06 -32.40 -12.47
CA GLY A 696 9.33 -33.04 -12.09
C GLY A 696 9.93 -32.47 -10.81
N ALA A 697 9.73 -31.16 -10.55
CA ALA A 697 10.20 -30.54 -9.32
C ALA A 697 9.49 -31.10 -8.07
N LEU A 698 8.17 -31.31 -8.13
CA LEU A 698 7.42 -31.98 -7.06
C LEU A 698 7.83 -33.45 -6.88
N ALA A 699 8.14 -34.16 -7.96
CA ALA A 699 8.58 -35.55 -7.92
C ALA A 699 9.91 -35.73 -7.16
N GLU A 700 10.97 -35.04 -7.59
CA GLU A 700 12.29 -35.08 -6.93
C GLU A 700 12.20 -34.55 -5.48
N ALA A 701 11.36 -33.54 -5.23
CA ALA A 701 11.17 -33.00 -3.89
C ALA A 701 10.53 -34.00 -2.92
N ARG A 702 9.49 -34.72 -3.35
CA ARG A 702 8.88 -35.80 -2.57
C ARG A 702 9.89 -36.93 -2.36
N ASP A 703 10.62 -37.33 -3.40
CA ASP A 703 11.52 -38.49 -3.33
C ASP A 703 12.76 -38.23 -2.43
N GLU A 704 13.19 -36.98 -2.25
CA GLU A 704 14.15 -36.58 -1.20
C GLU A 704 13.51 -36.63 0.20
N LEU A 705 12.28 -36.11 0.37
CA LEU A 705 11.53 -36.10 1.65
C LEU A 705 11.03 -37.48 2.11
N LEU A 706 10.95 -38.47 1.22
CA LEU A 706 10.73 -39.88 1.53
C LEU A 706 12.02 -40.70 1.46
N GLY A 707 13.15 -40.05 1.15
CA GLY A 707 14.46 -40.66 0.93
C GLY A 707 15.22 -40.97 2.22
N ARG A 708 16.41 -41.56 2.06
CA ARG A 708 17.25 -42.06 3.18
C ARG A 708 17.78 -41.00 4.15
N ARG A 709 17.66 -39.71 3.83
CA ARG A 709 18.05 -38.58 4.71
C ARG A 709 16.89 -38.11 5.57
N ALA A 710 15.65 -38.28 5.11
CA ALA A 710 14.48 -37.84 5.84
C ALA A 710 14.31 -38.65 7.14
N ARG A 711 13.98 -37.95 8.23
CA ARG A 711 13.90 -38.52 9.57
C ARG A 711 12.58 -39.29 9.74
N PRO A 712 12.61 -40.57 10.16
CA PRO A 712 11.39 -41.34 10.41
C PRO A 712 10.53 -40.69 11.50
N GLY A 713 9.24 -40.49 11.22
CA GLY A 713 8.30 -39.85 12.15
C GLY A 713 8.35 -38.32 12.18
N ALA A 714 9.33 -37.68 11.54
CA ALA A 714 9.32 -36.23 11.34
C ALA A 714 8.25 -35.83 10.31
N ALA A 715 7.56 -34.73 10.53
CA ALA A 715 6.63 -34.12 9.57
C ALA A 715 7.36 -33.78 8.26
N LYS A 716 6.62 -33.74 7.14
CA LYS A 716 7.16 -33.48 5.79
C LYS A 716 6.44 -32.29 5.16
N ALA A 717 7.18 -31.33 4.62
CA ALA A 717 6.61 -30.18 3.94
C ALA A 717 7.37 -29.81 2.65
N ILE A 718 6.65 -29.31 1.65
CA ILE A 718 7.20 -28.66 0.46
C ILE A 718 6.65 -27.24 0.40
N VAL A 719 7.51 -26.26 0.13
CA VAL A 719 7.12 -24.87 -0.18
C VAL A 719 7.51 -24.59 -1.62
N LEU A 720 6.53 -24.66 -2.53
CA LEU A 720 6.69 -24.38 -3.95
C LEU A 720 6.45 -22.90 -4.24
N LEU A 721 7.39 -22.24 -4.92
CA LEU A 721 7.26 -20.89 -5.48
C LEU A 721 7.39 -20.97 -7.01
N THR A 722 6.50 -20.29 -7.73
CA THR A 722 6.54 -20.16 -9.20
C THR A 722 5.76 -18.94 -9.68
N ASP A 723 6.20 -18.30 -10.76
CA ASP A 723 5.47 -17.22 -11.45
C ASP A 723 4.76 -17.67 -12.74
N GLY A 724 5.10 -18.87 -13.23
CA GLY A 724 4.68 -19.39 -14.52
C GLY A 724 3.52 -20.39 -14.47
N LYS A 725 3.35 -21.09 -15.59
CA LYS A 725 2.44 -22.24 -15.76
C LYS A 725 3.28 -23.48 -16.08
N PRO A 726 2.82 -24.71 -15.79
CA PRO A 726 3.56 -25.92 -16.15
C PRO A 726 3.84 -26.01 -17.66
N GLU A 727 5.10 -26.21 -18.05
CA GLU A 727 5.54 -26.27 -19.45
C GLU A 727 6.27 -27.58 -19.81
N GLY A 728 6.17 -27.95 -21.09
CA GLY A 728 6.88 -29.09 -21.69
C GLY A 728 6.11 -30.42 -21.64
N GLY A 729 6.48 -31.36 -22.51
CA GLY A 729 5.85 -32.68 -22.56
C GLY A 729 4.41 -32.68 -23.10
N PHE A 730 3.63 -33.69 -22.71
CA PHE A 730 2.24 -33.89 -23.12
C PHE A 730 1.33 -33.81 -21.88
N ASP A 731 0.49 -32.77 -21.83
CA ASP A 731 -0.31 -32.35 -20.66
C ASP A 731 0.51 -32.09 -19.36
N PRO A 732 1.36 -31.06 -19.33
CA PRO A 732 2.09 -30.68 -18.11
C PRO A 732 1.18 -30.21 -16.96
N ILE A 733 -0.02 -29.71 -17.25
CA ILE A 733 -1.01 -29.29 -16.23
C ILE A 733 -1.60 -30.52 -15.53
N GLY A 734 -2.00 -31.55 -16.29
CA GLY A 734 -2.41 -32.85 -15.75
C GLY A 734 -1.31 -33.52 -14.93
N GLN A 735 -0.08 -33.52 -15.43
CA GLN A 735 1.08 -34.07 -14.71
C GLN A 735 1.35 -33.35 -13.38
N ALA A 736 1.34 -32.01 -13.35
CA ALA A 736 1.54 -31.25 -12.11
C ALA A 736 0.42 -31.50 -11.08
N ARG A 737 -0.84 -31.59 -11.54
CA ARG A 737 -2.01 -31.97 -10.73
C ARG A 737 -1.86 -33.37 -10.12
N ASP A 738 -1.49 -34.36 -10.94
CA ASP A 738 -1.32 -35.75 -10.50
C ASP A 738 -0.17 -35.89 -9.49
N GLU A 739 0.98 -35.24 -9.74
CA GLU A 739 2.14 -35.33 -8.86
C GLU A 739 1.93 -34.61 -7.52
N ALA A 740 1.21 -33.47 -7.54
CA ALA A 740 0.76 -32.80 -6.32
C ALA A 740 -0.22 -33.68 -5.51
N ARG A 741 -1.11 -34.44 -6.17
CA ARG A 741 -1.95 -35.43 -5.48
C ARG A 741 -1.11 -36.51 -4.82
N LEU A 742 -0.21 -37.16 -5.56
CA LEU A 742 0.68 -38.22 -5.03
C LEU A 742 1.54 -37.73 -3.85
N THR A 743 2.01 -36.50 -3.91
CA THR A 743 2.77 -35.84 -2.83
C THR A 743 1.94 -35.70 -1.55
N ARG A 744 0.68 -35.25 -1.65
CA ARG A 744 -0.23 -35.16 -0.49
C ARG A 744 -0.68 -36.54 0.02
N GLU A 745 -0.90 -37.49 -0.88
CA GLU A 745 -1.24 -38.89 -0.53
C GLU A 745 -0.10 -39.60 0.22
N ALA A 746 1.16 -39.23 -0.06
CA ALA A 746 2.33 -39.67 0.69
C ALA A 746 2.51 -38.98 2.06
N GLY A 747 1.58 -38.11 2.47
CA GLY A 747 1.60 -37.42 3.75
C GLY A 747 2.47 -36.15 3.80
N VAL A 748 2.91 -35.63 2.65
CA VAL A 748 3.69 -34.38 2.57
C VAL A 748 2.74 -33.18 2.50
N ALA A 749 2.95 -32.19 3.37
CA ALA A 749 2.22 -30.93 3.34
C ALA A 749 2.76 -30.03 2.22
N LEU A 750 2.01 -29.91 1.12
CA LEU A 750 2.36 -29.04 0.00
C LEU A 750 1.77 -27.63 0.22
N TYR A 751 2.64 -26.64 0.31
CA TYR A 751 2.33 -25.21 0.27
C TYR A 751 2.71 -24.66 -1.11
N THR A 752 1.86 -23.82 -1.69
CA THR A 752 2.07 -23.26 -3.03
C THR A 752 1.94 -21.74 -3.01
N ILE A 753 2.96 -21.05 -3.53
CA ILE A 753 3.05 -19.60 -3.62
C ILE A 753 3.09 -19.25 -5.10
N GLY A 754 2.03 -18.60 -5.59
CA GLY A 754 2.00 -18.03 -6.93
C GLY A 754 2.54 -16.61 -6.92
N LEU A 755 3.61 -16.35 -7.66
CA LEU A 755 4.26 -15.06 -7.78
C LEU A 755 3.68 -14.29 -8.97
N GLY A 756 2.87 -13.27 -8.73
CA GLY A 756 2.40 -12.33 -9.75
C GLY A 756 1.09 -12.67 -10.46
N GLY A 757 0.97 -12.19 -11.71
CA GLY A 757 -0.26 -12.22 -12.50
C GLY A 757 -0.45 -13.48 -13.35
N ASP A 758 0.65 -14.05 -13.86
CA ASP A 758 0.64 -14.99 -15.00
C ASP A 758 0.37 -16.45 -14.61
N ILE A 759 0.36 -16.73 -13.31
CA ILE A 759 0.09 -18.02 -12.66
C ILE A 759 -1.28 -18.63 -12.96
N ASP A 760 -1.37 -19.96 -13.04
CA ASP A 760 -2.66 -20.66 -12.97
C ASP A 760 -3.11 -20.77 -11.49
N ARG A 761 -3.92 -19.80 -11.07
CA ARG A 761 -4.48 -19.74 -9.70
C ARG A 761 -5.40 -20.92 -9.37
N ALA A 762 -6.04 -21.55 -10.37
CA ALA A 762 -6.91 -22.70 -10.12
C ALA A 762 -6.06 -23.95 -9.85
N LEU A 763 -5.07 -24.21 -10.70
CA LEU A 763 -4.11 -25.30 -10.51
C LEU A 763 -3.33 -25.14 -9.20
N MET A 764 -2.81 -23.96 -8.88
CA MET A 764 -1.99 -23.76 -7.67
C MET A 764 -2.78 -24.03 -6.38
N ARG A 765 -4.07 -23.66 -6.33
CA ARG A 765 -4.99 -24.00 -5.21
C ARG A 765 -5.26 -25.51 -5.14
N GLU A 766 -5.46 -26.15 -6.29
CA GLU A 766 -5.66 -27.61 -6.38
C GLU A 766 -4.40 -28.40 -6.00
N MET A 767 -3.20 -27.85 -6.26
CA MET A 767 -1.91 -28.43 -5.86
C MET A 767 -1.65 -28.29 -4.35
N ALA A 768 -2.04 -27.17 -3.72
CA ALA A 768 -2.05 -27.08 -2.25
C ALA A 768 -3.00 -28.10 -1.61
N GLY A 769 -4.18 -28.31 -2.22
CA GLY A 769 -5.24 -29.20 -1.72
C GLY A 769 -5.98 -28.67 -0.48
N ASP A 770 -5.55 -27.52 0.05
CA ASP A 770 -6.12 -26.79 1.18
C ASP A 770 -5.93 -25.29 0.89
N ALA A 771 -7.01 -24.51 0.98
CA ALA A 771 -6.97 -23.07 0.73
C ALA A 771 -6.10 -22.32 1.74
N ALA A 772 -5.86 -22.87 2.94
CA ALA A 772 -4.97 -22.30 3.95
C ALA A 772 -3.47 -22.50 3.65
N ARG A 773 -3.13 -23.21 2.55
CA ARG A 773 -1.74 -23.50 2.12
C ARG A 773 -1.39 -22.91 0.75
N TYR A 774 -2.33 -22.21 0.12
CA TYR A 774 -2.12 -21.48 -1.12
C TYR A 774 -1.97 -19.99 -0.84
N PHE A 775 -1.01 -19.35 -1.49
CA PHE A 775 -0.73 -17.92 -1.36
C PHE A 775 -0.52 -17.26 -2.73
N GLU A 776 -0.88 -15.98 -2.83
CA GLU A 776 -0.63 -15.13 -3.99
C GLU A 776 0.30 -13.98 -3.56
N ALA A 777 1.44 -13.86 -4.20
CA ALA A 777 2.42 -12.80 -4.00
C ALA A 777 2.42 -11.87 -5.23
N PRO A 778 1.58 -10.82 -5.29
CA PRO A 778 1.62 -9.83 -6.37
C PRO A 778 2.93 -9.03 -6.42
N GLY A 779 3.68 -8.94 -5.31
CA GLY A 779 4.96 -8.26 -5.22
C GLY A 779 5.88 -8.83 -4.14
N ALA A 780 7.07 -8.23 -4.01
CA ALA A 780 8.12 -8.68 -3.11
C ALA A 780 7.75 -8.55 -1.61
N ALA A 781 6.98 -7.51 -1.25
CA ALA A 781 6.53 -7.27 0.12
C ALA A 781 5.56 -8.36 0.60
N GLU A 782 4.67 -8.84 -0.27
CA GLU A 782 3.76 -9.96 0.02
C GLU A 782 4.55 -11.25 0.16
N LEU A 783 5.51 -11.49 -0.74
CA LEU A 783 6.32 -12.71 -0.76
C LEU A 783 7.07 -12.91 0.57
N ALA A 784 7.73 -11.87 1.09
CA ALA A 784 8.42 -11.94 2.38
C ALA A 784 7.46 -12.21 3.55
N ARG A 785 6.27 -11.59 3.56
CA ARG A 785 5.22 -11.83 4.57
C ARG A 785 4.66 -13.25 4.50
N ILE A 786 4.50 -13.80 3.29
CA ILE A 786 4.05 -15.17 3.06
C ILE A 786 5.07 -16.18 3.59
N TYR A 787 6.35 -16.04 3.26
CA TYR A 787 7.40 -16.95 3.74
C TYR A 787 7.49 -16.99 5.28
N ARG A 788 7.58 -15.83 5.95
CA ARG A 788 7.51 -15.73 7.42
C ARG A 788 6.23 -16.36 7.99
N GLY A 789 5.11 -16.17 7.30
CA GLY A 789 3.83 -16.78 7.63
C GLY A 789 3.83 -18.31 7.51
N ILE A 790 4.59 -18.89 6.58
CA ILE A 790 4.73 -20.34 6.42
C ILE A 790 5.70 -20.90 7.47
N ALA A 791 6.83 -20.23 7.76
CA ALA A 791 7.80 -20.66 8.77
C ALA A 791 7.12 -20.92 10.13
N ARG A 792 6.38 -19.94 10.64
CA ARG A 792 5.61 -20.02 11.90
C ARG A 792 4.54 -21.13 11.91
N ARG A 793 3.96 -21.47 10.75
CA ARG A 793 2.94 -22.53 10.61
C ARG A 793 3.51 -23.96 10.64
N LEU A 794 4.83 -24.12 10.54
CA LEU A 794 5.47 -25.43 10.38
C LEU A 794 5.96 -26.08 11.69
N VAL A 795 5.95 -25.36 12.82
CA VAL A 795 6.70 -25.72 14.04
C VAL A 795 5.83 -26.17 15.23
N THR A 796 4.50 -25.99 15.17
CA THR A 796 3.60 -26.11 16.32
C THR A 796 2.78 -27.41 16.40
N ALA A 797 2.46 -27.85 17.63
CA ALA A 797 1.68 -29.08 17.91
C ALA A 797 0.19 -28.83 18.24
N SER A 798 -0.15 -27.73 18.92
CA SER A 798 -1.51 -27.18 19.06
C SER A 798 -1.43 -25.76 19.60
N LEU A 799 -2.14 -24.78 19.02
CA LEU A 799 -2.00 -23.38 19.42
C LEU A 799 -2.65 -23.06 20.77
N LEU A 800 -3.80 -23.68 21.08
CA LEU A 800 -4.56 -23.42 22.30
C LEU A 800 -5.10 -24.72 22.92
N GLU A 801 -5.26 -24.74 24.23
CA GLU A 801 -6.07 -25.73 24.95
C GLU A 801 -7.54 -25.34 25.03
N THR A 802 -7.85 -24.06 25.28
CA THR A 802 -9.21 -23.51 25.24
C THR A 802 -9.20 -22.03 24.89
N ILE A 803 -10.31 -21.51 24.35
CA ILE A 803 -10.55 -20.06 24.25
C ILE A 803 -12.04 -19.76 24.26
N THR A 804 -12.42 -18.67 24.94
CA THR A 804 -13.75 -18.07 24.84
C THR A 804 -13.64 -16.71 24.16
N VAL A 805 -14.05 -16.64 22.89
CA VAL A 805 -14.08 -15.41 22.08
C VAL A 805 -15.44 -14.73 22.26
N ILE A 806 -15.42 -13.43 22.56
CA ILE A 806 -16.58 -12.55 22.68
C ILE A 806 -16.42 -11.39 21.69
N ASP A 807 -17.41 -11.21 20.82
CA ASP A 807 -17.48 -10.12 19.85
C ASP A 807 -18.76 -9.30 20.09
N GLU A 808 -18.62 -8.01 20.39
CA GLU A 808 -19.74 -7.13 20.75
C GLU A 808 -20.18 -6.26 19.57
N ILE A 809 -21.42 -6.44 19.12
CA ILE A 809 -21.94 -5.82 17.89
C ILE A 809 -22.58 -4.45 18.20
N PRO A 810 -22.24 -3.36 17.48
CA PRO A 810 -22.81 -2.04 17.71
C PRO A 810 -24.23 -1.92 17.16
N SER A 811 -25.00 -0.96 17.68
CA SER A 811 -26.44 -0.80 17.38
C SER A 811 -26.77 -0.35 15.95
N ASN A 812 -25.78 -0.04 15.12
CA ASN A 812 -25.91 0.24 13.68
C ASN A 812 -25.62 -1.01 12.81
N MET A 813 -25.31 -2.15 13.41
CA MET A 813 -25.05 -3.42 12.73
C MET A 813 -26.02 -4.50 13.25
N THR A 814 -26.74 -5.17 12.36
CA THR A 814 -27.65 -6.27 12.74
C THR A 814 -26.98 -7.61 12.47
N TYR A 815 -26.81 -8.46 13.49
CA TYR A 815 -26.34 -9.84 13.30
C TYR A 815 -27.35 -10.66 12.50
N VAL A 816 -26.88 -11.33 11.44
CA VAL A 816 -27.68 -12.30 10.69
C VAL A 816 -27.78 -13.59 11.51
N THR A 817 -28.97 -13.87 12.06
CA THR A 817 -29.24 -15.08 12.84
C THR A 817 -28.74 -16.34 12.14
N ASP A 818 -28.13 -17.25 12.91
CA ASP A 818 -27.56 -18.52 12.45
C ASP A 818 -26.52 -18.43 11.31
N SER A 819 -25.93 -17.25 11.06
CA SER A 819 -24.80 -17.09 10.14
C SER A 819 -23.46 -17.55 10.72
N ALA A 820 -23.30 -17.56 12.05
CA ALA A 820 -22.02 -17.88 12.71
C ALA A 820 -21.48 -19.29 12.39
N ARG A 821 -20.21 -19.39 11.97
CA ARG A 821 -19.48 -20.64 11.69
C ARG A 821 -18.15 -20.65 12.45
N PRO A 822 -17.89 -21.62 13.35
CA PRO A 822 -18.87 -22.52 13.97
C PRO A 822 -19.99 -21.75 14.71
N PRO A 823 -21.11 -22.40 15.10
CA PRO A 823 -22.23 -21.72 15.75
C PRO A 823 -21.82 -20.98 17.03
N ALA A 824 -22.21 -19.71 17.12
CA ALA A 824 -22.01 -18.87 18.29
C ALA A 824 -23.25 -18.90 19.21
N ARG A 825 -23.05 -18.61 20.49
CA ARG A 825 -24.13 -18.13 21.36
C ARG A 825 -24.34 -16.64 21.12
N TRP A 826 -25.54 -16.26 20.71
CA TRP A 826 -25.99 -14.86 20.62
C TRP A 826 -26.85 -14.51 21.85
N ASP A 827 -26.64 -13.35 22.45
CA ASP A 827 -27.42 -12.86 23.61
C ASP A 827 -28.27 -11.60 23.31
N GLY A 828 -28.23 -11.10 22.07
CA GLY A 828 -28.85 -9.84 21.65
C GLY A 828 -27.87 -8.67 21.48
N ARG A 829 -26.62 -8.82 21.93
CA ARG A 829 -25.55 -7.81 21.76
C ARG A 829 -24.17 -8.41 21.49
N ARG A 830 -23.90 -9.64 21.97
CA ARG A 830 -22.60 -10.33 21.87
C ARG A 830 -22.74 -11.69 21.20
N LEU A 831 -21.81 -11.99 20.30
CA LEU A 831 -21.52 -13.35 19.84
C LEU A 831 -20.44 -13.93 20.75
N THR A 832 -20.69 -15.13 21.29
CA THR A 832 -19.75 -15.86 22.14
C THR A 832 -19.48 -17.24 21.56
N TRP A 833 -18.20 -17.56 21.34
CA TRP A 833 -17.72 -18.89 20.98
C TRP A 833 -16.86 -19.43 22.11
N THR A 834 -17.04 -20.69 22.49
CA THR A 834 -16.08 -21.41 23.34
C THR A 834 -15.51 -22.59 22.55
N LEU A 835 -14.21 -22.54 22.29
CA LEU A 835 -13.46 -23.58 21.59
C LEU A 835 -12.62 -24.39 22.60
N GLY A 836 -12.48 -25.69 22.36
CA GLY A 836 -11.49 -26.53 23.02
C GLY A 836 -10.12 -26.45 22.33
N ARG A 837 -9.34 -27.54 22.38
CA ARG A 837 -8.01 -27.60 21.76
C ARG A 837 -8.06 -27.23 20.28
N THR A 838 -7.23 -26.28 19.86
CA THR A 838 -7.20 -25.76 18.48
C THR A 838 -6.00 -26.28 17.69
N SER A 839 -6.08 -26.18 16.37
CA SER A 839 -4.99 -26.52 15.45
C SER A 839 -3.71 -25.71 15.75
N PRO A 840 -2.50 -26.21 15.40
CA PRO A 840 -1.30 -25.39 15.19
C PRO A 840 -1.56 -24.12 14.36
N ALA A 841 -2.34 -24.25 13.27
CA ALA A 841 -2.74 -23.13 12.42
C ALA A 841 -3.78 -22.18 13.07
N GLY A 842 -4.13 -22.41 14.34
CA GLY A 842 -5.12 -21.67 15.10
C GLY A 842 -6.56 -21.98 14.68
N PHE A 843 -7.36 -20.94 14.45
CA PHE A 843 -8.77 -21.08 14.03
C PHE A 843 -9.29 -19.86 13.23
N GLU A 844 -10.39 -20.08 12.52
CA GLU A 844 -11.18 -19.03 11.84
C GLU A 844 -12.62 -19.07 12.36
N LEU A 845 -13.21 -17.91 12.63
CA LEU A 845 -14.62 -17.72 12.95
C LEU A 845 -15.23 -16.80 11.90
N ARG A 846 -16.40 -17.15 11.34
CA ARG A 846 -17.13 -16.28 10.41
C ARG A 846 -18.53 -15.99 10.89
N TYR A 847 -19.05 -14.81 10.61
CA TYR A 847 -20.45 -14.44 10.81
C TYR A 847 -20.86 -13.34 9.84
N GLN A 848 -22.16 -13.06 9.70
CA GLN A 848 -22.65 -12.00 8.81
C GLN A 848 -23.34 -10.87 9.58
N LEU A 849 -23.14 -9.65 9.10
CA LEU A 849 -23.78 -8.41 9.57
C LEU A 849 -24.57 -7.75 8.44
N LEU A 850 -25.70 -7.13 8.76
CA LEU A 850 -26.43 -6.22 7.90
C LEU A 850 -26.24 -4.80 8.43
N PRO A 851 -25.46 -3.93 7.76
CA PRO A 851 -25.29 -2.54 8.18
C PRO A 851 -26.57 -1.72 7.99
N GLN A 852 -26.95 -0.96 9.00
CA GLN A 852 -28.22 -0.23 9.07
C GLN A 852 -28.10 1.27 8.75
N GLN A 853 -26.88 1.79 8.58
CA GLN A 853 -26.60 3.22 8.42
C GLN A 853 -25.52 3.44 7.34
N VAL A 854 -25.73 4.44 6.49
CA VAL A 854 -24.75 4.87 5.47
C VAL A 854 -23.57 5.58 6.13
N GLY A 855 -22.37 5.41 5.58
CA GLY A 855 -21.10 5.91 6.13
C GLY A 855 -20.09 4.78 6.38
N THR A 856 -18.86 5.14 6.74
CA THR A 856 -17.86 4.17 7.20
C THR A 856 -18.13 3.84 8.66
N TRP A 857 -18.30 2.56 8.99
CA TRP A 857 -18.70 2.11 10.33
C TRP A 857 -17.94 0.86 10.80
N PRO A 858 -17.52 0.79 12.07
CA PRO A 858 -16.89 -0.41 12.64
C PRO A 858 -17.89 -1.57 12.74
N THR A 859 -17.41 -2.79 12.47
CA THR A 859 -18.22 -4.02 12.56
C THR A 859 -18.48 -4.50 13.99
N ASN A 860 -17.72 -4.01 14.97
CA ASN A 860 -17.84 -4.35 16.39
C ASN A 860 -17.44 -3.17 17.29
N VAL A 861 -17.95 -3.17 18.53
CA VAL A 861 -17.53 -2.26 19.61
C VAL A 861 -16.17 -2.67 20.17
N ALA A 862 -16.01 -3.98 20.37
CA ALA A 862 -14.76 -4.63 20.77
C ALA A 862 -14.86 -6.14 20.50
N ALA A 863 -13.74 -6.81 20.28
CA ALA A 863 -13.66 -8.27 20.20
C ALA A 863 -12.43 -8.76 20.97
N ALA A 864 -12.60 -9.78 21.80
CA ALA A 864 -11.55 -10.31 22.65
C ALA A 864 -11.73 -11.81 22.90
N GLY A 865 -10.64 -12.53 23.15
CA GLY A 865 -10.65 -13.94 23.53
C GLY A 865 -9.89 -14.18 24.82
N ASP A 866 -10.55 -14.73 25.83
CA ASP A 866 -9.92 -15.24 27.06
C ASP A 866 -9.51 -16.70 26.83
N TYR A 867 -8.23 -17.02 26.97
CA TYR A 867 -7.64 -18.28 26.49
C TYR A 867 -6.78 -19.02 27.53
N VAL A 868 -6.59 -20.31 27.30
CA VAL A 868 -5.49 -21.12 27.83
C VAL A 868 -4.76 -21.71 26.63
N ASP A 869 -3.47 -21.43 26.49
CA ASP A 869 -2.70 -21.79 25.30
C ASP A 869 -2.18 -23.23 25.31
N GLY A 870 -1.50 -23.64 24.23
CA GLY A 870 -1.01 -25.01 24.05
C GLY A 870 -0.02 -25.53 25.10
N ILE A 871 0.53 -24.65 25.95
CA ILE A 871 1.41 -24.99 27.07
C ILE A 871 0.83 -24.65 28.45
N GLY A 872 -0.45 -24.28 28.51
CA GLY A 872 -1.20 -24.11 29.75
C GLY A 872 -1.13 -22.71 30.36
N PHE A 873 -0.58 -21.72 29.66
CA PHE A 873 -0.61 -20.32 30.11
C PHE A 873 -1.98 -19.70 29.81
N ALA A 874 -2.55 -19.01 30.81
CA ALA A 874 -3.85 -18.37 30.71
C ALA A 874 -3.69 -16.86 30.41
N GLY A 875 -4.31 -16.39 29.32
CA GLY A 875 -4.17 -15.02 28.84
C GLY A 875 -5.43 -14.45 28.19
N ARG A 876 -5.31 -13.25 27.61
CA ARG A 876 -6.35 -12.60 26.81
C ARG A 876 -5.77 -11.98 25.55
N VAL A 877 -6.41 -12.22 24.42
CA VAL A 877 -6.11 -11.61 23.12
C VAL A 877 -7.22 -10.63 22.72
N ILE A 878 -6.86 -9.56 22.01
CA ILE A 878 -7.79 -8.55 21.48
C ILE A 878 -7.76 -8.62 19.95
N PHE A 879 -8.91 -8.65 19.30
CA PHE A 879 -8.99 -8.67 17.83
C PHE A 879 -9.14 -7.25 17.27
N PRO A 880 -8.66 -6.99 16.03
CA PRO A 880 -8.89 -5.72 15.33
C PRO A 880 -10.39 -5.37 15.21
N VAL A 881 -10.67 -4.10 14.91
CA VAL A 881 -12.02 -3.60 14.63
C VAL A 881 -12.03 -3.11 13.17
N PRO A 882 -12.38 -3.96 12.19
CA PRO A 882 -12.47 -3.53 10.80
C PRO A 882 -13.73 -2.70 10.58
N GLU A 883 -13.62 -1.71 9.71
CA GLU A 883 -14.72 -0.86 9.27
C GLU A 883 -15.25 -1.29 7.89
N VAL A 884 -16.47 -0.85 7.57
CA VAL A 884 -17.13 -1.07 6.27
C VAL A 884 -17.69 0.26 5.77
N GLU A 885 -17.39 0.63 4.53
CA GLU A 885 -18.05 1.75 3.86
C GLU A 885 -19.44 1.32 3.36
N VAL A 886 -20.46 1.70 4.12
CA VAL A 886 -21.86 1.45 3.77
C VAL A 886 -22.34 2.57 2.85
N TYR A 887 -22.55 2.30 1.58
CA TYR A 887 -23.12 3.28 0.65
C TYR A 887 -24.64 3.16 0.55
N GLY A 888 -25.30 4.27 0.22
CA GLY A 888 -26.73 4.25 -0.07
C GLY A 888 -26.99 3.57 -1.42
N SER A 889 -27.74 2.46 -1.41
CA SER A 889 -28.25 1.82 -2.62
C SER A 889 -29.22 2.74 -3.36
N ARG A 890 -28.70 3.54 -4.30
CA ARG A 890 -29.53 4.08 -5.37
C ARG A 890 -30.06 2.91 -6.19
N VAL A 891 -31.35 2.61 -6.05
CA VAL A 891 -32.06 1.70 -6.96
C VAL A 891 -32.04 2.36 -8.34
N ALA A 892 -31.07 1.97 -9.15
CA ALA A 892 -30.98 2.39 -10.54
C ALA A 892 -32.11 1.72 -11.31
N TYR A 893 -33.14 2.50 -11.66
CA TYR A 893 -34.07 2.10 -12.71
C TYR A 893 -33.28 1.96 -14.01
N LEU A 894 -32.93 0.73 -14.38
CA LEU A 894 -32.59 0.40 -15.76
C LEU A 894 -33.84 0.62 -16.62
N PRO A 895 -33.84 1.54 -17.61
CA PRO A 895 -34.96 1.72 -18.51
C PRO A 895 -34.98 0.61 -19.56
N ALA A 896 -35.33 -0.61 -19.13
CA ALA A 896 -36.24 -1.39 -19.95
C ALA A 896 -37.51 -0.54 -20.14
N LEU A 897 -38.02 -0.44 -21.37
CA LEU A 897 -39.04 0.53 -21.77
C LEU A 897 -40.34 0.42 -20.95
N PHE A 898 -40.43 1.18 -19.87
CA PHE A 898 -41.61 1.33 -19.03
C PHE A 898 -41.87 2.81 -18.74
N GLN A 899 -42.83 3.39 -19.48
CA GLN A 899 -43.39 4.69 -19.13
C GLN A 899 -44.14 4.57 -17.80
N ARG A 900 -43.71 5.34 -16.80
CA ARG A 900 -44.54 5.76 -15.67
C ARG A 900 -44.24 7.22 -15.37
N GLU A 901 -45.30 8.00 -15.22
CA GLU A 901 -45.24 9.43 -14.92
C GLU A 901 -44.87 9.62 -13.44
N CYS A 902 -44.04 10.64 -13.14
CA CYS A 902 -43.90 11.10 -11.76
C CYS A 902 -45.14 11.93 -11.38
N PRO A 903 -45.71 11.75 -10.18
CA PRO A 903 -46.77 12.64 -9.68
C PRO A 903 -46.15 13.95 -9.17
N GLU A 904 -46.66 15.11 -9.61
CA GLU A 904 -46.22 16.44 -9.15
C GLU A 904 -46.28 16.57 -7.61
N GLN A 905 -45.16 16.38 -6.90
CA GLN A 905 -45.12 16.61 -5.45
C GLN A 905 -44.67 18.05 -5.14
N ARG A 906 -45.61 18.86 -4.64
CA ARG A 906 -45.38 20.26 -4.26
C ARG A 906 -44.80 20.37 -2.86
N SER A 907 -44.10 21.46 -2.56
CA SER A 907 -43.46 21.70 -1.25
C SER A 907 -43.86 23.04 -0.61
N ASP A 908 -43.97 23.04 0.72
CA ASP A 908 -44.04 24.23 1.57
C ASP A 908 -42.72 24.36 2.34
N ILE A 909 -41.93 25.40 2.07
CA ILE A 909 -40.52 25.46 2.47
C ILE A 909 -40.22 26.68 3.35
N VAL A 910 -39.77 26.47 4.59
CA VAL A 910 -39.21 27.54 5.42
C VAL A 910 -37.70 27.63 5.16
N VAL A 911 -37.25 28.75 4.59
CA VAL A 911 -35.82 29.09 4.51
C VAL A 911 -35.46 29.84 5.80
N LEU A 912 -34.62 29.22 6.61
CA LEU A 912 -34.26 29.65 7.97
C LEU A 912 -32.78 30.08 7.97
N ILE A 913 -32.51 31.37 8.06
CA ILE A 913 -31.17 31.94 7.87
C ILE A 913 -30.67 32.57 9.17
N ASP A 914 -29.44 32.23 9.55
CA ASP A 914 -28.73 32.88 10.64
C ASP A 914 -28.41 34.35 10.29
N THR A 915 -28.73 35.23 11.23
CA THR A 915 -28.62 36.69 11.13
C THR A 915 -27.85 37.30 12.30
N SER A 916 -27.08 36.45 12.99
CA SER A 916 -26.17 36.81 14.08
C SER A 916 -25.03 37.73 13.60
N SER A 917 -24.26 38.26 14.55
CA SER A 917 -23.14 39.15 14.25
C SER A 917 -21.93 38.48 13.59
N SER A 918 -21.73 37.16 13.75
CA SER A 918 -20.66 36.41 13.05
C SER A 918 -20.90 36.36 11.54
N MET A 919 -22.18 36.27 11.14
CA MET A 919 -22.59 36.31 9.75
C MET A 919 -22.31 37.66 9.05
N ASP A 920 -21.97 38.74 9.78
CA ASP A 920 -21.63 40.04 9.20
C ASP A 920 -20.11 40.23 8.96
N ASP A 921 -19.26 39.24 9.29
CA ASP A 921 -17.82 39.32 9.05
C ASP A 921 -17.48 39.42 7.55
N ARG A 922 -16.80 40.50 7.18
CA ARG A 922 -16.43 40.87 5.80
C ARG A 922 -15.02 40.44 5.40
N ASN A 923 -14.46 39.44 6.09
CA ASN A 923 -13.05 39.06 5.98
C ASN A 923 -12.80 38.14 4.76
N THR A 924 -13.15 38.61 3.55
CA THR A 924 -13.05 37.89 2.28
C THR A 924 -12.34 38.73 1.22
N ALA A 925 -11.69 38.08 0.25
CA ALA A 925 -10.98 38.76 -0.85
C ALA A 925 -11.89 39.63 -1.74
N ASP A 926 -13.20 39.34 -1.76
CA ASP A 926 -14.21 40.05 -2.54
C ASP A 926 -15.03 41.06 -1.70
N GLY A 927 -14.67 41.27 -0.43
CA GLY A 927 -15.22 42.30 0.47
C GLY A 927 -16.67 42.11 0.95
N GLN A 928 -17.28 40.95 0.69
CA GLN A 928 -18.67 40.63 1.07
C GLN A 928 -18.72 39.81 2.38
N SER A 929 -19.82 39.97 3.13
CA SER A 929 -20.07 39.18 4.35
C SER A 929 -20.70 37.81 4.10
N LYS A 930 -20.58 36.90 5.08
CA LYS A 930 -21.26 35.59 5.08
C LYS A 930 -22.78 35.74 4.84
N LEU A 931 -23.43 36.73 5.47
CA LEU A 931 -24.86 37.02 5.32
C LEU A 931 -25.23 37.53 3.92
N GLU A 932 -24.40 38.39 3.31
CA GLU A 932 -24.62 38.88 1.94
C GLU A 932 -24.53 37.72 0.92
N ALA A 933 -23.66 36.74 1.16
CA ALA A 933 -23.59 35.50 0.37
C ALA A 933 -24.77 34.55 0.63
N ALA A 934 -25.15 34.32 1.89
CA ALA A 934 -26.32 33.49 2.23
C ALA A 934 -27.62 34.06 1.62
N VAL A 935 -27.82 35.38 1.69
CA VAL A 935 -28.96 36.08 1.06
C VAL A 935 -28.92 35.98 -0.47
N ARG A 936 -27.74 35.93 -1.09
CA ARG A 936 -27.59 35.68 -2.54
C ARG A 936 -28.00 34.25 -2.88
N ALA A 937 -27.40 33.25 -2.25
CA ALA A 937 -27.69 31.84 -2.53
C ALA A 937 -29.14 31.45 -2.20
N ALA A 938 -29.76 32.07 -1.19
CA ALA A 938 -31.19 31.92 -0.91
C ALA A 938 -32.10 32.51 -2.00
N ARG A 939 -31.67 33.58 -2.71
CA ARG A 939 -32.40 34.09 -3.89
C ARG A 939 -32.27 33.14 -5.09
N ASP A 940 -31.10 32.54 -5.27
CA ASP A 940 -30.87 31.52 -6.31
C ASP A 940 -31.76 30.28 -6.03
N PHE A 941 -31.82 29.84 -4.76
CA PHE A 941 -32.71 28.77 -4.30
C PHE A 941 -34.18 29.03 -4.64
N LEU A 942 -34.71 30.21 -4.31
CA LEU A 942 -36.06 30.63 -4.71
C LEU A 942 -36.27 30.71 -6.24
N GLY A 943 -35.18 30.79 -7.02
CA GLY A 943 -35.19 30.65 -8.48
C GLY A 943 -35.38 29.20 -8.94
N PHE A 944 -34.80 28.23 -8.23
CA PHE A 944 -34.94 26.80 -8.54
C PHE A 944 -36.32 26.21 -8.16
N LEU A 945 -37.02 26.78 -7.19
CA LEU A 945 -38.36 26.36 -6.76
C LEU A 945 -39.45 26.64 -7.82
N ALA A 946 -40.47 25.79 -7.88
CA ALA A 946 -41.60 25.90 -8.81
C ALA A 946 -42.69 26.87 -8.32
N LEU A 947 -42.31 28.05 -7.82
CA LEU A 947 -43.23 29.09 -7.37
C LEU A 947 -44.16 29.54 -8.53
N PRO A 948 -45.49 29.61 -8.37
CA PRO A 948 -46.26 29.56 -7.12
C PRO A 948 -46.90 28.20 -6.78
N ALA A 949 -46.50 27.10 -7.43
CA ALA A 949 -46.98 25.76 -7.11
C ALA A 949 -46.33 25.21 -5.82
N ASP A 950 -45.02 25.43 -5.69
CA ASP A 950 -44.33 25.46 -4.40
C ASP A 950 -44.67 26.78 -3.67
N ARG A 951 -44.54 26.78 -2.34
CA ARG A 951 -44.59 27.99 -1.52
C ARG A 951 -43.40 28.04 -0.58
N ALA A 952 -42.93 29.25 -0.28
CA ALA A 952 -41.86 29.43 0.69
C ALA A 952 -42.19 30.50 1.74
N ALA A 953 -41.51 30.41 2.88
CA ALA A 953 -41.50 31.37 3.98
C ALA A 953 -40.05 31.70 4.35
N ILE A 954 -39.81 32.91 4.86
CA ILE A 954 -38.46 33.41 5.20
C ILE A 954 -38.43 33.75 6.70
N VAL A 955 -37.56 33.07 7.44
CA VAL A 955 -37.31 33.30 8.86
C VAL A 955 -35.84 33.65 9.05
N GLY A 956 -35.58 34.79 9.71
CA GLY A 956 -34.24 35.13 10.22
C GLY A 956 -34.16 34.81 11.71
N PHE A 957 -33.04 34.26 12.17
CA PHE A 957 -32.83 34.03 13.60
C PHE A 957 -31.45 34.51 14.07
N ASN A 958 -31.39 34.95 15.32
CA ASN A 958 -30.21 35.46 16.00
C ASN A 958 -30.42 35.24 17.52
N GLY A 959 -30.31 36.26 18.38
CA GLY A 959 -30.79 36.21 19.76
C GLY A 959 -32.30 35.95 19.90
N GLU A 960 -33.08 36.25 18.86
CA GLU A 960 -34.51 35.96 18.72
C GLU A 960 -34.80 35.32 17.34
N ALA A 961 -36.03 34.86 17.07
CA ALA A 961 -36.45 34.36 15.76
C ALA A 961 -37.58 35.24 15.18
N THR A 962 -37.38 35.73 13.95
CA THR A 962 -38.29 36.65 13.26
C THR A 962 -38.73 36.08 11.90
N GLN A 963 -40.03 35.81 11.77
CA GLN A 963 -40.66 35.48 10.50
C GLN A 963 -40.87 36.77 9.67
N VAL A 964 -40.08 36.94 8.61
CA VAL A 964 -40.10 38.15 7.76
C VAL A 964 -41.13 38.05 6.63
N GLN A 965 -41.50 36.82 6.27
CA GLN A 965 -42.54 36.49 5.30
C GLN A 965 -43.07 35.06 5.56
N GLY A 966 -44.38 34.89 5.67
CA GLY A 966 -45.03 33.57 5.72
C GLY A 966 -45.28 32.95 4.34
N LEU A 967 -45.75 31.69 4.33
CA LEU A 967 -45.88 30.82 3.16
C LEU A 967 -46.61 31.49 2.00
N THR A 968 -45.87 31.79 0.93
CA THR A 968 -46.41 32.36 -0.30
C THR A 968 -45.75 31.78 -1.55
N GLY A 969 -46.48 31.77 -2.66
CA GLY A 969 -45.95 31.52 -4.00
C GLY A 969 -45.39 32.77 -4.69
N ASP A 970 -45.50 33.95 -4.06
CA ASP A 970 -45.01 35.22 -4.63
C ASP A 970 -43.49 35.34 -4.47
N ARG A 971 -42.76 35.02 -5.55
CA ARG A 971 -41.31 35.16 -5.65
C ARG A 971 -40.82 36.59 -5.39
N ALA A 972 -41.58 37.63 -5.75
CA ALA A 972 -41.18 39.02 -5.53
C ALA A 972 -41.29 39.40 -4.04
N ALA A 973 -42.37 39.00 -3.37
CA ALA A 973 -42.52 39.18 -1.92
C ALA A 973 -41.39 38.47 -1.14
N LEU A 974 -41.02 37.25 -1.56
CA LEU A 974 -39.95 36.47 -0.92
C LEU A 974 -38.55 37.07 -1.15
N GLN A 975 -38.24 37.52 -2.37
CA GLN A 975 -36.98 38.21 -2.65
C GLN A 975 -36.87 39.55 -1.90
N ALA A 976 -37.99 40.25 -1.70
CA ALA A 976 -38.09 41.44 -0.87
C ALA A 976 -38.08 41.15 0.65
N ALA A 977 -38.38 39.93 1.09
CA ALA A 977 -38.27 39.49 2.47
C ALA A 977 -36.82 39.16 2.85
N LEU A 978 -36.08 38.46 1.99
CA LEU A 978 -34.64 38.21 2.16
C LEU A 978 -33.82 39.52 2.27
N GLY A 979 -34.31 40.62 1.70
CA GLY A 979 -33.70 41.95 1.87
C GLY A 979 -34.03 42.69 3.17
N ARG A 980 -34.85 42.10 4.07
CA ARG A 980 -35.36 42.72 5.32
C ARG A 980 -35.08 41.87 6.57
N LEU A 981 -34.15 40.92 6.48
CA LEU A 981 -33.72 40.09 7.61
C LEU A 981 -33.12 40.97 8.73
N PRO A 982 -33.61 40.89 9.98
CA PRO A 982 -33.10 41.70 11.09
C PRO A 982 -31.73 41.18 11.55
N ARG A 983 -30.81 42.09 11.91
CA ARG A 983 -29.49 41.74 12.46
C ARG A 983 -29.44 42.02 13.96
N SER A 984 -28.94 41.06 14.75
CA SER A 984 -28.75 41.20 16.20
C SER A 984 -27.70 40.18 16.69
N PRO A 985 -27.03 40.35 17.84
CA PRO A 985 -26.12 39.34 18.38
C PRO A 985 -26.84 38.06 18.85
N GLY A 986 -26.08 36.96 18.94
CA GLY A 986 -26.55 35.65 19.43
C GLY A 986 -27.11 34.74 18.33
N THR A 987 -27.17 33.44 18.62
CA THR A 987 -27.50 32.37 17.65
C THR A 987 -28.43 31.34 18.31
N ARG A 988 -29.74 31.56 18.21
CA ARG A 988 -30.81 30.72 18.80
C ARG A 988 -31.40 29.78 17.77
N ILE A 989 -30.65 28.73 17.44
CA ILE A 989 -31.10 27.69 16.51
C ILE A 989 -32.43 27.07 16.99
N ASP A 990 -32.59 26.88 18.30
CA ASP A 990 -33.83 26.38 18.93
C ASP A 990 -35.04 27.28 18.63
N LEU A 991 -34.92 28.60 18.77
CA LEU A 991 -36.01 29.53 18.44
C LEU A 991 -36.29 29.60 16.94
N GLY A 992 -35.24 29.53 16.10
CA GLY A 992 -35.38 29.50 14.65
C GLY A 992 -36.15 28.27 14.16
N LEU A 993 -35.81 27.10 14.68
CA LEU A 993 -36.49 25.84 14.42
C LEU A 993 -37.94 25.85 14.94
N ALA A 994 -38.19 26.38 16.13
CA ALA A 994 -39.54 26.50 16.68
C ALA A 994 -40.45 27.42 15.84
N ALA A 995 -39.92 28.54 15.33
CA ALA A 995 -40.64 29.42 14.41
C ALA A 995 -40.94 28.71 13.07
N ALA A 996 -39.98 27.98 12.52
CA ALA A 996 -40.16 27.20 11.30
C ALA A 996 -41.20 26.07 11.47
N ARG A 997 -41.22 25.38 12.63
CA ARG A 997 -42.27 24.41 12.98
C ARG A 997 -43.63 25.07 13.09
N ALA A 998 -43.72 26.24 13.73
CA ALA A 998 -45.00 26.94 13.93
C ALA A 998 -45.67 27.33 12.60
N GLU A 999 -44.89 27.71 11.59
CA GLU A 999 -45.41 27.99 10.24
C GLU A 999 -45.87 26.71 9.52
N LEU A 1000 -45.01 25.67 9.49
CA LEU A 1000 -45.30 24.41 8.78
C LEU A 1000 -46.32 23.51 9.49
N SER A 1001 -46.57 23.73 10.78
CA SER A 1001 -47.65 23.08 11.55
C SER A 1001 -48.87 23.98 11.71
N GLY A 1002 -48.82 25.21 11.17
CA GLY A 1002 -49.86 26.22 11.29
C GLY A 1002 -50.90 26.16 10.16
N PRO A 1003 -51.99 26.95 10.26
CA PRO A 1003 -53.07 26.97 9.27
C PRO A 1003 -52.67 27.56 7.90
N GLY A 1004 -51.41 27.99 7.73
CA GLY A 1004 -50.86 28.39 6.43
C GLY A 1004 -50.36 27.21 5.58
N HIS A 1005 -49.98 26.09 6.20
CA HIS A 1005 -49.50 24.89 5.53
C HIS A 1005 -50.65 24.16 4.79
N ASP A 1006 -50.38 23.68 3.58
CA ASP A 1006 -51.28 22.79 2.85
C ASP A 1006 -50.81 21.34 3.11
N PRO A 1007 -51.60 20.49 3.79
CA PRO A 1007 -51.15 19.15 4.20
C PRO A 1007 -50.96 18.17 3.03
N ARG A 1008 -51.08 18.62 1.78
CA ARG A 1008 -50.72 17.88 0.55
C ARG A 1008 -49.33 18.26 0.03
N ASN A 1009 -48.81 19.41 0.43
CA ASN A 1009 -47.44 19.83 0.14
C ASN A 1009 -46.48 19.16 1.12
N LEU A 1010 -45.24 18.91 0.70
CA LEU A 1010 -44.19 18.42 1.59
C LEU A 1010 -43.70 19.57 2.49
N PRO A 1011 -43.74 19.47 3.82
CA PRO A 1011 -43.25 20.52 4.71
C PRO A 1011 -41.74 20.38 4.96
N VAL A 1012 -40.98 21.39 4.55
CA VAL A 1012 -39.50 21.37 4.53
C VAL A 1012 -38.91 22.59 5.24
N ILE A 1013 -37.83 22.39 6.00
CA ILE A 1013 -37.01 23.45 6.60
C ILE A 1013 -35.62 23.39 5.97
N VAL A 1014 -35.08 24.53 5.54
CA VAL A 1014 -33.69 24.66 5.10
C VAL A 1014 -32.99 25.67 6.00
N LEU A 1015 -32.24 25.17 6.98
CA LEU A 1015 -31.47 25.94 7.96
C LEU A 1015 -30.06 26.24 7.43
N LEU A 1016 -29.58 27.48 7.58
CA LEU A 1016 -28.18 27.87 7.37
C LEU A 1016 -27.64 28.64 8.58
N THR A 1017 -26.44 28.26 9.07
CA THR A 1017 -25.70 28.96 10.13
C THR A 1017 -24.19 28.84 9.95
N ASP A 1018 -23.42 29.77 10.52
CA ASP A 1018 -21.96 29.75 10.55
C ASP A 1018 -21.36 29.36 11.91
N GLY A 1019 -22.18 29.01 12.91
CA GLY A 1019 -21.68 28.86 14.28
C GLY A 1019 -22.51 27.98 15.21
N ARG A 1020 -22.03 27.88 16.46
CA ARG A 1020 -22.67 27.15 17.56
C ARG A 1020 -23.81 27.95 18.21
N PRO A 1021 -24.79 27.29 18.88
CA PRO A 1021 -25.79 27.97 19.69
C PRO A 1021 -25.14 28.87 20.77
N ALA A 1022 -25.27 30.18 20.61
CA ALA A 1022 -24.72 31.17 21.55
C ALA A 1022 -25.67 31.51 22.71
N GLY A 1023 -26.83 30.86 22.77
CA GLY A 1023 -27.83 30.97 23.81
C GLY A 1023 -28.88 29.86 23.68
N GLY A 1024 -29.66 29.62 24.73
CA GLY A 1024 -30.39 28.36 24.87
C GLY A 1024 -29.45 27.21 25.22
N THR A 1025 -29.98 26.12 25.76
CA THR A 1025 -29.18 24.91 26.01
C THR A 1025 -29.18 24.02 24.77
N GLU A 1026 -28.14 23.21 24.60
CA GLU A 1026 -28.10 22.13 23.60
C GLU A 1026 -29.32 21.20 23.74
N ALA A 1027 -29.73 20.91 24.98
CA ALA A 1027 -30.97 20.19 25.29
C ALA A 1027 -32.26 20.88 24.80
N ALA A 1028 -32.29 22.21 24.63
CA ALA A 1028 -33.43 22.92 24.04
C ALA A 1028 -33.45 22.78 22.52
N VAL A 1029 -32.29 22.81 21.86
CA VAL A 1029 -32.15 22.48 20.43
C VAL A 1029 -32.60 21.03 20.20
N GLN A 1030 -32.14 20.09 21.02
CA GLN A 1030 -32.56 18.67 20.94
C GLN A 1030 -34.06 18.49 21.19
N ALA A 1031 -34.64 19.15 22.20
CA ALA A 1031 -36.08 19.08 22.45
C ALA A 1031 -36.91 19.56 21.25
N GLU A 1032 -36.48 20.64 20.60
CA GLU A 1032 -37.13 21.17 19.40
C GLU A 1032 -36.91 20.24 18.19
N VAL A 1033 -35.73 19.65 18.02
CA VAL A 1033 -35.46 18.62 17.00
C VAL A 1033 -36.35 17.38 17.17
N GLN A 1034 -36.63 16.96 18.41
CA GLN A 1034 -37.61 15.89 18.65
C GLN A 1034 -39.04 16.32 18.29
N ALA A 1035 -39.42 17.58 18.54
CA ALA A 1035 -40.71 18.13 18.15
C ALA A 1035 -40.87 18.21 16.61
N LEU A 1036 -39.81 18.57 15.87
CA LEU A 1036 -39.77 18.54 14.40
C LEU A 1036 -39.98 17.12 13.85
N ARG A 1037 -39.27 16.14 14.43
CA ARG A 1037 -39.39 14.71 14.04
C ARG A 1037 -40.79 14.17 14.33
N ALA A 1038 -41.37 14.50 15.48
CA ALA A 1038 -42.74 14.12 15.84
C ALA A 1038 -43.80 14.76 14.93
N ALA A 1039 -43.52 15.95 14.38
CA ALA A 1039 -44.35 16.62 13.37
C ALA A 1039 -44.10 16.15 11.92
N GLY A 1040 -43.15 15.22 11.69
CA GLY A 1040 -42.84 14.68 10.35
C GLY A 1040 -42.12 15.65 9.41
N LEU A 1041 -41.53 16.72 9.93
CA LEU A 1041 -40.95 17.81 9.14
C LEU A 1041 -39.58 17.43 8.55
N PHE A 1042 -39.35 17.78 7.29
CA PHE A 1042 -38.10 17.46 6.58
C PHE A 1042 -37.08 18.58 6.75
N VAL A 1043 -36.04 18.35 7.56
CA VAL A 1043 -35.00 19.35 7.84
C VAL A 1043 -33.76 19.10 6.99
N PHE A 1044 -33.29 20.13 6.29
CA PHE A 1044 -31.94 20.25 5.73
C PHE A 1044 -31.15 21.29 6.51
N THR A 1045 -29.84 21.09 6.65
CA THR A 1045 -28.95 22.01 7.38
C THR A 1045 -27.69 22.33 6.59
N ILE A 1046 -27.26 23.58 6.63
CA ILE A 1046 -26.08 24.10 5.94
C ILE A 1046 -25.14 24.73 6.98
N GLY A 1047 -23.95 24.16 7.13
CA GLY A 1047 -22.87 24.75 7.94
C GLY A 1047 -21.94 25.58 7.05
N LEU A 1048 -21.75 26.85 7.38
CA LEU A 1048 -20.97 27.81 6.59
C LEU A 1048 -19.65 28.20 7.29
N GLY A 1049 -18.52 27.73 6.74
CA GLY A 1049 -17.18 28.02 7.24
C GLY A 1049 -16.77 27.19 8.46
N ALA A 1050 -15.50 27.32 8.85
CA ALA A 1050 -14.84 26.43 9.81
C ALA A 1050 -15.40 26.47 11.25
N ASP A 1051 -16.17 27.51 11.60
CA ASP A 1051 -16.78 27.69 12.93
C ASP A 1051 -18.12 26.94 13.09
N ALA A 1052 -18.67 26.40 11.99
CA ALA A 1052 -19.96 25.72 11.98
C ALA A 1052 -19.89 24.30 12.57
N ASP A 1053 -20.77 23.99 13.53
CA ASP A 1053 -20.80 22.68 14.17
C ASP A 1053 -21.51 21.63 13.31
N GLY A 1054 -20.74 20.95 12.47
CA GLY A 1054 -21.25 19.89 11.60
C GLY A 1054 -21.90 18.72 12.35
N ALA A 1055 -21.48 18.40 13.58
CA ALA A 1055 -22.06 17.29 14.34
C ALA A 1055 -23.48 17.64 14.80
N LEU A 1056 -23.66 18.82 15.40
CA LEU A 1056 -24.98 19.33 15.80
C LEU A 1056 -25.89 19.54 14.59
N LEU A 1057 -25.37 20.04 13.46
CA LEU A 1057 -26.16 20.27 12.25
C LEU A 1057 -26.60 18.96 11.57
N ILE A 1058 -25.79 17.89 11.65
CA ILE A 1058 -26.21 16.53 11.24
C ILE A 1058 -27.32 16.00 12.18
N GLU A 1059 -27.22 16.24 13.50
CA GLU A 1059 -28.27 15.85 14.45
C GLU A 1059 -29.61 16.56 14.17
N ILE A 1060 -29.57 17.87 13.86
CA ILE A 1060 -30.74 18.67 13.50
C ILE A 1060 -31.38 18.22 12.18
N ALA A 1061 -30.58 17.97 11.13
CA ALA A 1061 -31.07 17.43 9.86
C ALA A 1061 -31.64 16.00 10.00
N GLY A 1062 -31.14 15.26 10.98
CA GLY A 1062 -31.59 13.92 11.35
C GLY A 1062 -31.22 12.79 10.40
N ALA A 1063 -30.49 13.10 9.32
CA ALA A 1063 -29.78 12.16 8.48
C ALA A 1063 -28.56 12.87 7.87
N PRO A 1064 -27.35 12.25 7.81
CA PRO A 1064 -26.15 12.90 7.25
C PRO A 1064 -26.35 13.43 5.83
N GLY A 1065 -27.10 12.71 4.98
CA GLY A 1065 -27.44 13.12 3.62
C GLY A 1065 -28.41 14.30 3.49
N ARG A 1066 -28.76 14.98 4.58
CA ARG A 1066 -29.50 16.26 4.61
C ARG A 1066 -28.73 17.41 5.24
N TYR A 1067 -27.55 17.13 5.80
CA TYR A 1067 -26.56 18.16 6.11
C TYR A 1067 -25.74 18.48 4.85
N SER A 1068 -25.18 19.69 4.78
CA SER A 1068 -24.20 20.07 3.78
C SER A 1068 -23.22 21.08 4.36
N TYR A 1069 -21.93 20.85 4.15
CA TYR A 1069 -20.87 21.76 4.56
C TYR A 1069 -20.48 22.67 3.39
N ALA A 1070 -20.51 23.98 3.61
CA ALA A 1070 -19.99 24.99 2.71
C ALA A 1070 -18.71 25.58 3.34
N PRO A 1071 -17.50 25.17 2.91
CA PRO A 1071 -16.25 25.66 3.51
C PRO A 1071 -16.03 27.16 3.31
N ASP A 1072 -16.65 27.75 2.29
CA ASP A 1072 -16.63 29.19 2.00
C ASP A 1072 -17.99 29.66 1.42
N GLN A 1073 -18.08 30.97 1.15
CA GLN A 1073 -19.25 31.60 0.56
C GLN A 1073 -19.53 31.19 -0.90
N ARG A 1074 -18.54 30.62 -1.61
CA ARG A 1074 -18.62 30.25 -3.04
C ARG A 1074 -19.29 28.88 -3.23
N ALA A 1075 -19.12 27.97 -2.27
CA ALA A 1075 -19.80 26.67 -2.24
C ALA A 1075 -21.33 26.75 -2.07
N LEU A 1076 -21.86 27.83 -1.48
CA LEU A 1076 -23.26 27.94 -1.05
C LEU A 1076 -24.29 27.73 -2.17
N SER A 1077 -24.13 28.36 -3.35
CA SER A 1077 -25.13 28.23 -4.42
C SER A 1077 -25.22 26.79 -4.96
N ALA A 1078 -24.12 26.03 -4.96
CA ALA A 1078 -24.12 24.61 -5.33
C ALA A 1078 -24.82 23.74 -4.28
N VAL A 1079 -24.62 24.03 -2.99
CA VAL A 1079 -25.33 23.35 -1.88
C VAL A 1079 -26.84 23.59 -1.96
N TYR A 1080 -27.29 24.84 -2.11
CA TYR A 1080 -28.71 25.15 -2.27
C TYR A 1080 -29.31 24.53 -3.55
N GLN A 1081 -28.55 24.48 -4.65
CA GLN A 1081 -28.98 23.80 -5.88
C GLN A 1081 -29.16 22.29 -5.68
N ALA A 1082 -28.23 21.62 -4.99
CA ALA A 1082 -28.34 20.20 -4.64
C ALA A 1082 -29.57 19.93 -3.75
N ILE A 1083 -29.83 20.78 -2.75
CA ILE A 1083 -31.03 20.69 -1.90
C ILE A 1083 -32.30 20.86 -2.74
N ALA A 1084 -32.37 21.85 -3.64
CA ALA A 1084 -33.52 22.09 -4.53
C ALA A 1084 -33.80 20.96 -5.54
N TRP A 1085 -32.78 20.15 -5.87
CA TRP A 1085 -32.89 18.94 -6.68
C TRP A 1085 -33.14 17.66 -5.85
N SER A 1086 -32.95 17.71 -4.54
CA SER A 1086 -33.20 16.57 -3.62
C SER A 1086 -34.65 16.51 -3.09
N LEU A 1087 -35.43 17.57 -3.30
CA LEU A 1087 -36.88 17.55 -3.06
C LEU A 1087 -37.52 16.49 -3.97
N PRO A 1088 -38.44 15.64 -3.47
CA PRO A 1088 -39.01 14.53 -4.25
C PRO A 1088 -39.72 15.05 -5.51
N CYS A 1089 -39.64 14.25 -6.58
CA CYS A 1089 -39.62 14.74 -7.95
C CYS A 1089 -40.86 15.54 -8.41
N ARG A 1090 -40.58 16.37 -9.43
CA ARG A 1090 -41.52 17.16 -10.22
C ARG A 1090 -42.14 16.30 -11.32
#